data_AF-A0A6P8Y238-F1
#
_entry.id   AF-A0A6P8Y238-F1
#
_cell.length_a   1.000
_cell.length_b   1.000
_cell.length_c   1.000
_cell.angle_alpha   90.00
_cell.angle_beta   90.00
_cell.angle_gamma   90.00
#
_symmetry.space_group_name_H-M   'P 1'
#
loop_
_entity.id
_entity.type
_entity.pdbx_description
1 polymer ?
#
loop_
_entity_poly.entity_id
_entity_poly.type
_entity_poly.pdbx_seq_one_letter_code
_entity_poly.pdbx_strand_id
1 'polypeptide(L)'
;MFGLAEAFSRQSELIQLTTYENEFETIKSLHTLPKDKQRHFNALTIQLLDNLEQPANKESCAQTSRSLREEGNRVYKSKCDKNAAEAKECLLAACRIYTQAILEAEDALDELALGFANRGMALQDFGYFQQAYDDCACALEFGYPHRLQHKLVMRQAHCAWQLGNVQQLAEHLSILKKLPLNDGYAKQLEQLKQQLEILEANPNNEQLPAIPAVHRVNHKILSTPAKGRHMIATTALKKDELIFTEQAQCFVPIEQRLICQQCAASLLCAPIPCPACHQRVVYCSRNCRQLHANIHIYECGAYRRNLLGMIGVSHLALRLLLKHLPEWIKQLPTENSHNAKELWQALVYPAATEDSPSLQSLRMITQLHKAPQEELVYHALCANLLQVYLFSCTSFYEDLKMANHTDWHLVIAALILRNAGQLLVNGHVGNALVIHALPSNEFPLLQPAMWQRPYHLKRGYLHKFSNRELITAINLPLLSLCNHACNPSLRTTFDGCMVNNYAAFHIAAGEEIFNCYSLDYKHSLSEQRQQQLLEIYKFRCDCSKCVRPEADADYLNFHRYRCELCKQSFVPKVNLNWWQQSDEILSICCTACDQTQQLTWYDQFLQLLERCDEPRDRRKLYEAFAALNTWLLEFNSLKLSLAKELIGGCFAAKDAGATFADYDYAELSKIIEFELAGIAAQRGSNSLLYISNATYLLDLIAWGKHKANAKQLPAMRSSFAFLAKETREIFVNYYNDFIEQ
;
A
#
# COMPACT_ATOMS: atom_id res chain seq x y z
N MET A 1 15.09 -12.97 -26.02
CA MET A 1 14.03 -13.79 -25.40
C MET A 1 12.72 -13.15 -25.80
N PHE A 2 11.78 -13.90 -26.38
CA PHE A 2 10.51 -13.37 -26.87
C PHE A 2 9.65 -12.89 -25.69
N GLY A 3 9.52 -11.58 -25.54
CA GLY A 3 8.86 -10.93 -24.39
C GLY A 3 7.63 -10.11 -24.79
N LEU A 4 6.96 -9.50 -23.81
CA LEU A 4 5.68 -8.78 -24.02
C LEU A 4 5.78 -7.70 -25.10
N ALA A 5 6.82 -6.87 -25.06
CA ALA A 5 7.01 -5.78 -26.03
C ALA A 5 7.16 -6.30 -27.48
N GLU A 6 7.89 -7.39 -27.67
CA GLU A 6 8.07 -8.00 -29.00
C GLU A 6 6.75 -8.63 -29.49
N ALA A 7 6.03 -9.34 -28.62
CA ALA A 7 4.74 -9.91 -28.94
C ALA A 7 3.73 -8.83 -29.35
N PHE A 8 3.63 -7.75 -28.57
CA PHE A 8 2.68 -6.66 -28.82
C PHE A 8 3.04 -5.86 -30.07
N SER A 9 4.33 -5.60 -30.31
CA SER A 9 4.78 -4.96 -31.55
C SER A 9 4.31 -5.75 -32.78
N ARG A 10 4.58 -7.06 -32.81
CA ARG A 10 4.16 -7.93 -33.92
C ARG A 10 2.64 -8.08 -34.04
N GLN A 11 1.92 -8.10 -32.93
CA GLN A 11 0.46 -8.14 -32.93
C GLN A 11 -0.13 -6.83 -33.48
N SER A 12 0.47 -5.68 -33.14
CA SER A 12 0.03 -4.36 -33.61
C SER A 12 0.09 -4.22 -35.13
N GLU A 13 1.08 -4.86 -35.78
CA GLU A 13 1.22 -4.88 -37.24
C GLU A 13 0.10 -5.67 -37.95
N LEU A 14 -0.57 -6.58 -37.23
CA LEU A 14 -1.62 -7.43 -37.80
C LEU A 14 -3.01 -6.79 -37.76
N ILE A 15 -3.21 -5.81 -36.87
CA ILE A 15 -4.51 -5.21 -36.56
C ILE A 15 -4.68 -3.86 -37.25
N GLN A 16 -5.92 -3.45 -37.49
CA GLN A 16 -6.26 -2.12 -37.99
C GLN A 16 -7.39 -1.53 -37.14
N LEU A 17 -7.02 -0.80 -36.08
CA LEU A 17 -7.95 -0.08 -35.21
C LEU A 17 -8.08 1.36 -35.69
N THR A 18 -9.05 1.66 -36.56
CA THR A 18 -9.19 3.00 -37.19
C THR A 18 -10.16 3.93 -36.45
N THR A 19 -11.17 3.40 -35.75
CA THR A 19 -12.17 4.19 -35.02
C THR A 19 -12.61 3.49 -33.73
N TYR A 20 -12.69 4.21 -32.61
CA TYR A 20 -13.27 3.72 -31.36
C TYR A 20 -14.79 3.94 -31.36
N GLU A 21 -15.57 2.86 -31.20
CA GLU A 21 -17.03 2.94 -30.96
C GLU A 21 -17.34 2.63 -29.48
N ASN A 22 -16.91 1.45 -29.04
CA ASN A 22 -16.98 0.98 -27.66
C ASN A 22 -15.96 -0.16 -27.48
N GLU A 23 -15.82 -0.66 -26.26
CA GLU A 23 -14.84 -1.69 -25.92
C GLU A 23 -15.15 -3.03 -26.61
N PHE A 24 -16.43 -3.36 -26.81
CA PHE A 24 -16.86 -4.58 -27.49
C PHE A 24 -16.46 -4.58 -28.97
N GLU A 25 -16.79 -3.53 -29.72
CA GLU A 25 -16.43 -3.43 -31.15
C GLU A 25 -14.91 -3.31 -31.34
N THR A 26 -14.20 -2.68 -30.39
CA THR A 26 -12.73 -2.65 -30.38
C THR A 26 -12.15 -4.06 -30.30
N ILE A 27 -12.56 -4.87 -29.31
CA ILE A 27 -12.04 -6.25 -29.18
C ILE A 27 -12.53 -7.15 -30.32
N LYS A 28 -13.76 -6.97 -30.79
CA LYS A 28 -14.30 -7.74 -31.93
C LYS A 28 -13.44 -7.59 -33.18
N SER A 29 -12.83 -6.43 -33.40
CA SER A 29 -11.87 -6.24 -34.51
C SER A 29 -10.62 -7.14 -34.39
N LEU A 30 -10.21 -7.50 -33.18
CA LEU A 30 -9.10 -8.43 -32.92
C LEU A 30 -9.49 -9.90 -33.11
N HIS A 31 -10.79 -10.21 -33.00
CA HIS A 31 -11.34 -11.57 -33.13
C HIS A 31 -11.87 -11.88 -34.54
N THR A 32 -11.95 -10.86 -35.40
CA THR A 32 -12.49 -10.96 -36.77
C THR A 32 -11.42 -10.72 -37.84
N LEU A 33 -10.14 -10.87 -37.49
CA LEU A 33 -9.05 -10.76 -38.46
C LEU A 33 -9.16 -11.85 -39.54
N PRO A 34 -8.62 -11.60 -40.75
CA PRO A 34 -8.49 -12.64 -41.77
C PRO A 34 -7.83 -13.90 -41.19
N LYS A 35 -8.30 -15.10 -41.58
CA LYS A 35 -7.94 -16.38 -40.95
C LYS A 35 -6.43 -16.56 -40.70
N ASP A 36 -5.59 -16.21 -41.67
CA ASP A 36 -4.13 -16.37 -41.54
C ASP A 36 -3.53 -15.38 -40.52
N LYS A 37 -4.02 -14.13 -40.53
CA LYS A 37 -3.64 -13.13 -39.52
C LYS A 37 -4.11 -13.53 -38.12
N GLN A 38 -5.34 -14.02 -37.99
CA GLN A 38 -5.90 -14.48 -36.71
C GLN A 38 -5.07 -15.63 -36.12
N ARG A 39 -4.70 -16.61 -36.96
CA ARG A 39 -3.83 -17.73 -36.53
C ARG A 39 -2.48 -17.21 -36.04
N HIS A 40 -1.86 -16.28 -36.77
CA HIS A 40 -0.58 -15.71 -36.35
C HIS A 40 -0.70 -14.91 -35.05
N PHE A 41 -1.72 -14.07 -34.93
CA PHE A 41 -2.02 -13.27 -33.74
C PHE A 41 -2.20 -14.13 -32.48
N ASN A 42 -2.96 -15.22 -32.59
CA ASN A 42 -3.16 -16.17 -31.49
C ASN A 42 -1.87 -16.92 -31.14
N ALA A 43 -1.11 -17.35 -32.16
CA ALA A 43 0.16 -18.06 -31.95
C ALA A 43 1.19 -17.20 -31.18
N LEU A 44 1.26 -15.89 -31.45
CA LEU A 44 2.13 -14.97 -30.71
C LEU A 44 1.75 -14.90 -29.22
N THR A 45 0.45 -14.94 -28.90
CA THR A 45 -0.03 -14.93 -27.51
C THR A 45 0.34 -16.20 -26.76
N ILE A 46 0.11 -17.36 -27.39
CA ILE A 46 0.46 -18.67 -26.79
C ILE A 46 1.97 -18.78 -26.62
N GLN A 47 2.75 -18.43 -27.64
CA GLN A 47 4.21 -18.41 -27.56
C GLN A 47 4.72 -17.52 -26.42
N LEU A 48 4.10 -16.36 -26.19
CA LEU A 48 4.44 -15.50 -25.04
C LEU A 48 4.16 -16.21 -23.71
N LEU A 49 2.96 -16.76 -23.52
CA LEU A 49 2.55 -17.41 -22.28
C LEU A 49 3.40 -18.64 -21.94
N ASP A 50 3.82 -19.39 -22.96
CA ASP A 50 4.70 -20.56 -22.82
C ASP A 50 6.13 -20.12 -22.45
N ASN A 51 6.66 -19.09 -23.11
CA ASN A 51 8.01 -18.57 -22.83
C ASN A 51 8.13 -17.92 -21.44
N LEU A 52 7.02 -17.38 -20.92
CA LEU A 52 6.98 -16.79 -19.58
C LEU A 52 6.82 -17.83 -18.47
N GLU A 53 6.44 -19.09 -18.77
CA GLU A 53 6.30 -20.10 -17.73
C GLU A 53 7.65 -20.42 -17.09
N GLN A 54 7.68 -20.33 -15.77
CA GLN A 54 8.87 -20.61 -14.96
C GLN A 54 8.51 -21.72 -13.98
N PRO A 55 8.75 -23.01 -14.29
CA PRO A 55 8.48 -24.07 -13.34
C PRO A 55 9.53 -24.06 -12.22
N ALA A 56 9.09 -24.19 -10.97
CA ALA A 56 9.99 -24.31 -9.83
C ALA A 56 10.65 -25.70 -9.79
N ASN A 57 11.92 -25.76 -9.39
CA ASN A 57 12.57 -27.04 -9.09
C ASN A 57 12.31 -27.42 -7.63
N LYS A 58 11.28 -28.25 -7.42
CA LYS A 58 10.84 -28.69 -6.09
C LYS A 58 11.97 -29.27 -5.23
N GLU A 59 12.89 -30.06 -5.80
CA GLU A 59 13.99 -30.66 -5.03
C GLU A 59 14.98 -29.61 -4.55
N SER A 60 15.34 -28.67 -5.44
CA SER A 60 16.20 -27.53 -5.10
C SER A 60 15.55 -26.64 -4.04
N CYS A 61 14.26 -26.31 -4.20
CA CYS A 61 13.49 -25.52 -3.25
C CYS A 61 13.45 -26.20 -1.87
N ALA A 62 13.17 -27.50 -1.83
CA ALA A 62 13.17 -28.28 -0.58
C ALA A 62 14.55 -28.28 0.10
N GLN A 63 15.64 -28.42 -0.66
CA GLN A 63 17.00 -28.40 -0.11
C GLN A 63 17.37 -27.03 0.47
N THR A 64 17.09 -25.96 -0.25
CA THR A 64 17.34 -24.58 0.22
C THR A 64 16.53 -24.29 1.47
N SER A 65 15.22 -24.58 1.46
CA SER A 65 14.33 -24.40 2.61
C SER A 65 14.84 -25.14 3.84
N ARG A 66 15.23 -26.42 3.68
CA ARG A 66 15.77 -27.24 4.77
C ARG A 66 17.03 -26.62 5.38
N SER A 67 17.97 -26.18 4.53
CA SER A 67 19.23 -25.57 4.98
C SER A 67 18.98 -24.31 5.82
N LEU A 68 18.13 -23.41 5.33
CA LEU A 68 17.70 -22.21 6.05
C LEU A 68 17.00 -22.57 7.36
N ARG A 69 16.11 -23.56 7.34
CA ARG A 69 15.41 -24.03 8.55
C ARG A 69 16.39 -24.58 9.60
N GLU A 70 17.43 -25.29 9.19
CA GLU A 70 18.48 -25.77 10.10
C GLU A 70 19.36 -24.65 10.64
N GLU A 71 19.61 -23.60 9.86
CA GLU A 71 20.24 -22.37 10.33
C GLU A 71 19.38 -21.65 11.36
N GLY A 72 18.09 -21.47 11.08
CA GLY A 72 17.12 -20.89 12.02
C GLY A 72 17.07 -21.69 13.33
N ASN A 73 17.17 -23.02 13.28
CA ASN A 73 17.25 -23.87 14.47
C ASN A 73 18.49 -23.58 15.32
N ARG A 74 19.64 -23.30 14.69
CA ARG A 74 20.88 -22.95 15.41
C ARG A 74 20.73 -21.61 16.13
N VAL A 75 20.23 -20.59 15.43
CA VAL A 75 19.98 -19.25 15.99
C VAL A 75 18.92 -19.28 17.10
N TYR A 76 17.86 -20.07 16.92
CA TYR A 76 16.83 -20.22 17.95
C TYR A 76 17.38 -20.85 19.22
N LYS A 77 18.27 -21.86 19.11
CA LYS A 77 18.87 -22.54 20.28
C LYS A 77 19.86 -21.67 21.04
N SER A 78 20.60 -20.79 20.35
CA SER A 78 21.60 -19.93 21.02
C SER A 78 20.99 -18.95 22.01
N LYS A 79 19.68 -18.71 21.99
CA LYS A 79 18.98 -17.87 22.98
C LYS A 79 19.18 -18.33 24.43
N CYS A 80 19.42 -19.64 24.65
CA CYS A 80 19.59 -20.21 25.98
C CYS A 80 20.86 -19.71 26.68
N ASP A 81 21.86 -19.27 25.90
CA ASP A 81 23.17 -18.81 26.40
C ASP A 81 23.24 -17.28 26.51
N LYS A 82 22.10 -16.59 26.36
CA LYS A 82 22.01 -15.14 26.19
C LYS A 82 21.21 -14.48 27.29
N ASN A 83 21.45 -13.19 27.52
CA ASN A 83 20.60 -12.42 28.42
C ASN A 83 19.19 -12.21 27.81
N ALA A 84 18.24 -11.73 28.60
CA ALA A 84 16.84 -11.61 28.16
C ALA A 84 16.64 -10.71 26.92
N ALA A 85 17.45 -9.66 26.74
CA ALA A 85 17.36 -8.77 25.58
C ALA A 85 17.92 -9.46 24.33
N GLU A 86 19.13 -10.02 24.43
CA GLU A 86 19.77 -10.77 23.35
C GLU A 86 18.98 -12.02 22.94
N ALA A 87 18.35 -12.69 23.90
CA ALA A 87 17.49 -13.85 23.64
C ALA A 87 16.29 -13.46 22.76
N LYS A 88 15.68 -12.30 22.99
CA LYS A 88 14.59 -11.77 22.16
C LYS A 88 15.05 -11.45 20.74
N GLU A 89 16.25 -10.88 20.60
CA GLU A 89 16.84 -10.65 19.28
C GLU A 89 17.11 -11.97 18.54
N CYS A 90 17.60 -13.00 19.24
CA CYS A 90 17.78 -14.34 18.67
C CYS A 90 16.44 -14.94 18.19
N LEU A 91 15.35 -14.74 18.93
CA LEU A 91 14.02 -15.21 18.53
C LEU A 91 13.56 -14.58 17.21
N LEU A 92 13.66 -13.25 17.09
CA LEU A 92 13.29 -12.55 15.86
C LEU A 92 14.25 -12.86 14.70
N ALA A 93 15.54 -13.01 14.97
CA ALA A 93 16.52 -13.42 13.97
C ALA A 93 16.20 -14.83 13.43
N ALA A 94 15.84 -15.76 14.31
CA ALA A 94 15.35 -17.08 13.90
C ALA A 94 14.04 -16.97 13.09
N CYS A 95 13.09 -16.13 13.50
CA CYS A 95 11.86 -15.89 12.72
C CYS A 95 12.13 -15.37 11.31
N ARG A 96 13.12 -14.49 11.11
CA ARG A 96 13.52 -14.02 9.78
C ARG A 96 14.03 -15.16 8.91
N ILE A 97 14.94 -15.97 9.45
CA ILE A 97 15.51 -17.12 8.72
C ILE A 97 14.43 -18.18 8.43
N TYR A 98 13.54 -18.47 9.38
CA TYR A 98 12.42 -19.38 9.12
C TYR A 98 11.44 -18.82 8.09
N THR A 99 11.25 -17.49 8.04
CA THR A 99 10.43 -16.87 7.00
C THR A 99 11.06 -17.04 5.63
N GLN A 100 12.39 -16.87 5.49
CA GLN A 100 13.10 -17.20 4.26
C GLN A 100 12.95 -18.68 3.91
N ALA A 101 13.10 -19.60 4.88
CA ALA A 101 12.87 -21.02 4.64
C ALA A 101 11.45 -21.32 4.12
N ILE A 102 10.44 -20.65 4.66
CA ILE A 102 9.03 -20.78 4.23
C ILE A 102 8.83 -20.25 2.81
N LEU A 103 9.43 -19.11 2.47
CA LEU A 103 9.36 -18.53 1.13
C LEU A 103 10.05 -19.43 0.09
N GLU A 104 11.20 -20.01 0.42
CA GLU A 104 11.95 -20.92 -0.46
C GLU A 104 11.32 -22.31 -0.63
N ALA A 105 10.28 -22.66 0.14
CA ALA A 105 9.64 -23.97 0.12
C ALA A 105 8.56 -24.14 -0.97
N GLU A 106 8.75 -23.53 -2.14
CA GLU A 106 7.80 -23.61 -3.26
C GLU A 106 7.58 -25.06 -3.70
N ASP A 107 6.30 -25.47 -3.76
CA ASP A 107 5.81 -26.84 -3.99
C ASP A 107 6.39 -27.94 -3.06
N ALA A 108 7.24 -27.58 -2.09
CA ALA A 108 7.86 -28.44 -1.11
C ALA A 108 7.05 -28.45 0.20
N LEU A 109 5.81 -28.95 0.14
CA LEU A 109 4.82 -28.86 1.23
C LEU A 109 5.33 -29.39 2.59
N ASP A 110 6.13 -30.47 2.60
CA ASP A 110 6.71 -31.00 3.83
C ASP A 110 7.66 -29.99 4.51
N GLU A 111 8.53 -29.34 3.73
CA GLU A 111 9.45 -28.33 4.26
C GLU A 111 8.70 -27.04 4.63
N LEU A 112 7.65 -26.69 3.88
CA LEU A 112 6.76 -25.58 4.20
C LEU A 112 6.08 -25.81 5.57
N ALA A 113 5.53 -27.00 5.81
CA ALA A 113 4.90 -27.38 7.08
C ALA A 113 5.91 -27.33 8.24
N LEU A 114 7.13 -27.84 8.06
CA LEU A 114 8.19 -27.78 9.06
C LEU A 114 8.66 -26.33 9.31
N GLY A 115 8.75 -25.51 8.28
CA GLY A 115 9.10 -24.09 8.36
C GLY A 115 8.10 -23.31 9.21
N PHE A 116 6.80 -23.44 8.92
CA PHE A 116 5.73 -22.85 9.74
C PHE A 116 5.77 -23.34 11.19
N ALA A 117 5.93 -24.64 11.42
CA ALA A 117 6.00 -25.20 12.76
C ALA A 117 7.14 -24.62 13.61
N ASN A 118 8.29 -24.38 12.97
CA ASN A 118 9.48 -23.78 13.59
C ASN A 118 9.32 -22.27 13.82
N ARG A 119 8.81 -21.54 12.82
CA ARG A 119 8.55 -20.10 12.96
C ARG A 119 7.49 -19.83 14.03
N GLY A 120 6.39 -20.59 14.05
CA GLY A 120 5.35 -20.48 15.06
C GLY A 120 5.86 -20.73 16.48
N MET A 121 6.88 -21.57 16.66
CA MET A 121 7.55 -21.73 17.95
C MET A 121 8.29 -20.44 18.38
N ALA A 122 9.10 -19.87 17.48
CA ALA A 122 9.87 -18.67 17.77
C ALA A 122 8.96 -17.43 17.97
N LEU A 123 7.88 -17.32 17.20
CA LEU A 123 6.86 -16.28 17.34
C LEU A 123 6.15 -16.36 18.69
N GLN A 124 5.74 -17.57 19.11
CA GLN A 124 5.10 -17.76 20.41
C GLN A 124 6.03 -17.33 21.55
N ASP A 125 7.29 -17.77 21.51
CA ASP A 125 8.27 -17.47 22.55
C ASP A 125 8.61 -15.96 22.64
N PHE A 126 8.44 -15.21 21.54
CA PHE A 126 8.55 -13.76 21.55
C PHE A 126 7.27 -13.06 22.04
N GLY A 127 6.11 -13.71 21.89
CA GLY A 127 4.78 -13.20 22.28
C GLY A 127 3.87 -12.80 21.11
N TYR A 128 4.23 -13.12 19.86
CA TYR A 128 3.36 -12.94 18.69
C TYR A 128 2.36 -14.10 18.57
N PHE A 129 1.43 -14.19 19.53
CA PHE A 129 0.54 -15.35 19.70
C PHE A 129 -0.42 -15.56 18.52
N GLN A 130 -0.96 -14.50 17.93
CA GLN A 130 -1.86 -14.63 16.77
C GLN A 130 -1.13 -15.21 15.55
N GLN A 131 0.08 -14.72 15.28
CA GLN A 131 0.91 -15.19 14.17
C GLN A 131 1.40 -16.63 14.42
N ALA A 132 1.76 -16.96 15.67
CA ALA A 132 2.13 -18.32 16.05
C ALA A 132 0.97 -19.33 15.90
N TYR A 133 -0.25 -18.90 16.25
CA TYR A 133 -1.46 -19.71 16.05
C TYR A 133 -1.70 -20.01 14.57
N ASP A 134 -1.61 -18.98 13.73
CA ASP A 134 -1.79 -19.11 12.28
C ASP A 134 -0.71 -20.01 11.65
N ASP A 135 0.54 -19.88 12.08
CA ASP A 135 1.65 -20.74 11.63
C ASP A 135 1.41 -22.21 12.00
N CYS A 136 0.94 -22.51 13.21
CA CYS A 136 0.57 -23.88 13.58
C CYS A 136 -0.56 -24.42 12.71
N ALA A 137 -1.59 -23.61 12.42
CA ALA A 137 -2.69 -24.01 11.56
C ALA A 137 -2.23 -24.26 10.12
N CYS A 138 -1.35 -23.41 9.58
CA CYS A 138 -0.74 -23.60 8.27
C CYS A 138 0.11 -24.86 8.22
N ALA A 139 0.93 -25.14 9.24
CA ALA A 139 1.71 -26.37 9.30
C ALA A 139 0.83 -27.63 9.25
N LEU A 140 -0.25 -27.66 10.03
CA LEU A 140 -1.22 -28.77 10.00
C LEU A 140 -1.89 -28.91 8.62
N GLU A 141 -2.28 -27.80 8.00
CA GLU A 141 -2.91 -27.78 6.67
C GLU A 141 -1.99 -28.32 5.57
N PHE A 142 -0.68 -28.05 5.67
CA PHE A 142 0.32 -28.51 4.70
C PHE A 142 0.90 -29.91 4.98
N GLY A 143 0.30 -30.68 5.90
CA GLY A 143 0.64 -32.09 6.08
C GLY A 143 1.68 -32.37 7.16
N TYR A 144 1.77 -31.54 8.21
CA TYR A 144 2.70 -31.80 9.32
C TYR A 144 2.56 -33.22 9.90
N PRO A 145 3.68 -33.93 10.21
CA PRO A 145 3.65 -35.35 10.55
C PRO A 145 2.69 -35.70 11.69
N HIS A 146 1.76 -36.63 11.46
CA HIS A 146 0.67 -37.02 12.39
C HIS A 146 1.16 -37.28 13.83
N ARG A 147 2.25 -38.05 13.97
CA ARG A 147 2.85 -38.38 15.28
C ARG A 147 3.33 -37.17 16.10
N LEU A 148 3.52 -36.01 15.45
CA LEU A 148 3.98 -34.77 16.06
C LEU A 148 2.89 -33.70 16.17
N GLN A 149 1.67 -33.94 15.66
CA GLN A 149 0.62 -32.91 15.62
C GLN A 149 0.18 -32.43 17.00
N HIS A 150 0.23 -33.29 18.02
CA HIS A 150 -0.04 -32.91 19.42
C HIS A 150 0.79 -31.70 19.87
N LYS A 151 2.01 -31.53 19.35
CA LYS A 151 2.87 -30.38 19.67
C LYS A 151 2.30 -29.06 19.15
N LEU A 152 1.72 -29.08 17.93
CA LEU A 152 1.13 -27.90 17.31
C LEU A 152 -0.21 -27.56 17.95
N VAL A 153 -1.06 -28.56 18.21
CA VAL A 153 -2.34 -28.35 18.88
C VAL A 153 -2.13 -27.81 20.31
N MET A 154 -1.12 -28.30 21.04
CA MET A 154 -0.74 -27.74 22.35
C MET A 154 -0.32 -26.28 22.23
N ARG A 155 0.44 -25.93 21.19
CA ARG A 155 0.84 -24.55 20.91
C ARG A 155 -0.35 -23.66 20.57
N GLN A 156 -1.29 -24.16 19.75
CA GLN A 156 -2.54 -23.44 19.43
C GLN A 156 -3.39 -23.21 20.67
N ALA A 157 -3.52 -24.19 21.57
CA ALA A 157 -4.21 -24.04 22.84
C ALA A 157 -3.54 -22.94 23.70
N HIS A 158 -2.21 -22.96 23.83
CA HIS A 158 -1.49 -21.92 24.56
C HIS A 158 -1.67 -20.53 23.95
N CYS A 159 -1.57 -20.40 22.62
CA CYS A 159 -1.81 -19.13 21.94
C CYS A 159 -3.26 -18.65 22.13
N ALA A 160 -4.26 -19.53 22.03
CA ALA A 160 -5.66 -19.19 22.25
C ALA A 160 -5.91 -18.68 23.68
N TRP A 161 -5.25 -19.29 24.68
CA TRP A 161 -5.27 -18.79 26.06
C TRP A 161 -4.68 -17.38 26.18
N GLN A 162 -3.49 -17.14 25.61
CA GLN A 162 -2.83 -15.83 25.66
C GLN A 162 -3.61 -14.74 24.91
N LEU A 163 -4.38 -15.12 23.88
CA LEU A 163 -5.29 -14.25 23.14
C LEU A 163 -6.65 -14.06 23.81
N GLY A 164 -6.93 -14.76 24.94
CA GLY A 164 -8.22 -14.73 25.61
C GLY A 164 -9.37 -15.38 24.81
N ASN A 165 -9.07 -16.21 23.80
CA ASN A 165 -10.09 -16.85 22.97
C ASN A 165 -10.57 -18.15 23.60
N VAL A 166 -11.63 -18.04 24.43
CA VAL A 166 -12.26 -19.15 25.17
C VAL A 166 -12.71 -20.26 24.22
N GLN A 167 -13.38 -19.91 23.11
CA GLN A 167 -13.89 -20.89 22.15
C GLN A 167 -12.77 -21.74 21.52
N GLN A 168 -11.72 -21.10 21.00
CA GLN A 168 -10.60 -21.81 20.39
C GLN A 168 -9.82 -22.62 21.42
N LEU A 169 -9.63 -22.10 22.64
CA LEU A 169 -8.96 -22.83 23.71
C LEU A 169 -9.72 -24.12 24.04
N ALA A 170 -11.04 -24.04 24.26
CA ALA A 170 -11.87 -25.20 24.56
C ALA A 170 -11.83 -26.26 23.45
N GLU A 171 -11.86 -25.83 22.18
CA GLU A 171 -11.75 -26.72 21.02
C GLU A 171 -10.43 -27.50 21.02
N HIS A 172 -9.29 -26.82 21.18
CA HIS A 172 -7.97 -27.46 21.20
C HIS A 172 -7.79 -28.40 22.39
N LEU A 173 -8.32 -28.04 23.57
CA LEU A 173 -8.31 -28.93 24.74
C LEU A 173 -9.11 -30.22 24.49
N SER A 174 -10.24 -30.13 23.78
CA SER A 174 -11.04 -31.30 23.38
C SER A 174 -10.27 -32.22 22.43
N ILE A 175 -9.51 -31.65 21.50
CA ILE A 175 -8.64 -32.41 20.59
C ILE A 175 -7.51 -33.08 21.37
N LEU A 176 -6.80 -32.34 22.24
CA LEU A 176 -5.66 -32.84 23.02
C LEU A 176 -6.03 -34.01 23.94
N LYS A 177 -7.24 -34.01 24.52
CA LYS A 177 -7.76 -35.13 25.34
C LYS A 177 -7.80 -36.46 24.59
N LYS A 178 -7.89 -36.42 23.26
CA LYS A 178 -7.99 -37.61 22.40
C LYS A 178 -6.63 -38.08 21.87
N LEU A 179 -5.57 -37.31 22.06
CA LEU A 179 -4.24 -37.60 21.54
C LEU A 179 -3.36 -38.30 22.59
N PRO A 180 -2.42 -39.17 22.18
CA PRO A 180 -1.45 -39.73 23.08
C PRO A 180 -0.45 -38.64 23.52
N LEU A 181 -0.49 -38.27 24.80
CA LEU A 181 0.39 -37.26 25.39
C LEU A 181 1.38 -37.92 26.35
N ASN A 182 2.62 -37.39 26.39
CA ASN A 182 3.56 -37.71 27.45
C ASN A 182 3.24 -36.91 28.73
N ASP A 183 3.87 -37.25 29.85
CA ASP A 183 3.63 -36.60 31.15
C ASP A 183 3.81 -35.09 31.12
N GLY A 184 4.75 -34.58 30.32
CA GLY A 184 5.00 -33.15 30.16
C GLY A 184 3.81 -32.44 29.50
N TYR A 185 3.30 -32.98 28.39
CA TYR A 185 2.14 -32.44 27.70
C TYR A 185 0.84 -32.67 28.47
N ALA A 186 0.70 -33.77 29.21
CA ALA A 186 -0.45 -34.00 30.09
C ALA A 186 -0.54 -32.93 31.20
N LYS A 187 0.61 -32.55 31.81
CA LYS A 187 0.65 -31.45 32.78
C LYS A 187 0.27 -30.11 32.15
N GLN A 188 0.78 -29.80 30.95
CA GLN A 188 0.41 -28.59 30.23
C GLN A 188 -1.10 -28.54 29.90
N LEU A 189 -1.68 -29.69 29.52
CA LEU A 189 -3.11 -29.81 29.27
C LEU A 189 -3.93 -29.45 30.52
N GLU A 190 -3.57 -29.98 31.69
CA GLU A 190 -4.27 -29.64 32.94
C GLU A 190 -4.10 -28.16 33.33
N GLN A 191 -2.92 -27.59 33.13
CA GLN A 191 -2.70 -26.15 33.34
C GLN A 191 -3.61 -25.31 32.46
N LEU A 192 -3.71 -25.63 31.17
CA LEU A 192 -4.56 -24.89 30.24
C LEU A 192 -6.06 -25.04 30.54
N LYS A 193 -6.50 -26.19 31.09
CA LYS A 193 -7.89 -26.33 31.58
C LYS A 193 -8.17 -25.38 32.74
N GLN A 194 -7.26 -25.27 33.71
CA GLN A 194 -7.40 -24.31 34.80
C GLN A 194 -7.46 -22.87 34.28
N GLN A 195 -6.65 -22.55 33.26
CA GLN A 195 -6.69 -21.23 32.64
C GLN A 195 -8.00 -20.96 31.89
N LEU A 196 -8.59 -21.98 31.25
CA LEU A 196 -9.91 -21.86 30.64
C LEU A 196 -10.97 -21.52 31.69
N GLU A 197 -10.98 -22.23 32.83
CA GLU A 197 -11.91 -21.94 33.95
C GLU A 197 -11.75 -20.50 34.47
N ILE A 198 -10.51 -20.01 34.57
CA ILE A 198 -10.23 -18.62 34.98
C ILE A 198 -10.76 -17.60 33.95
N LEU A 199 -10.58 -17.88 32.65
CA LEU A 199 -11.10 -17.03 31.58
C LEU A 199 -12.62 -17.00 31.55
N GLU A 200 -13.27 -18.17 31.68
CA GLU A 200 -14.73 -18.30 31.72
C GLU A 200 -15.33 -17.60 32.94
N ALA A 201 -14.61 -17.58 34.08
CA ALA A 201 -15.02 -16.86 35.29
C ALA A 201 -14.87 -15.33 35.18
N ASN A 202 -14.09 -14.82 34.21
CA ASN A 202 -13.88 -13.39 33.96
C ASN A 202 -14.19 -13.04 32.49
N PRO A 203 -15.48 -13.02 32.10
CA PRO A 203 -15.90 -12.79 30.70
C PRO A 203 -15.60 -11.37 30.18
N ASN A 204 -15.07 -10.46 31.00
CA ASN A 204 -14.70 -9.09 30.59
C ASN A 204 -13.54 -9.01 29.58
N ASN A 205 -13.00 -10.15 29.12
CA ASN A 205 -11.98 -10.21 28.07
C ASN A 205 -12.52 -10.64 26.70
N GLU A 206 -13.82 -10.94 26.57
CA GLU A 206 -14.38 -11.26 25.27
C GLU A 206 -14.72 -10.00 24.47
N GLN A 207 -14.13 -9.95 23.28
CA GLN A 207 -14.37 -9.01 22.18
C GLN A 207 -13.62 -7.69 22.29
N LEU A 208 -12.56 -7.57 21.47
CA LEU A 208 -12.35 -6.33 20.72
C LEU A 208 -13.72 -5.91 20.20
N PRO A 209 -14.29 -4.76 20.60
CA PRO A 209 -15.58 -4.34 20.10
C PRO A 209 -15.47 -4.41 18.58
N ALA A 210 -16.36 -5.19 17.96
CA ALA A 210 -16.59 -5.04 16.53
C ALA A 210 -16.83 -3.55 16.36
N ILE A 211 -15.87 -2.84 15.74
CA ILE A 211 -16.09 -1.45 15.38
C ILE A 211 -17.34 -1.54 14.51
N PRO A 212 -18.50 -1.05 14.98
CA PRO A 212 -19.66 -1.05 14.13
C PRO A 212 -19.19 -0.30 12.89
N ALA A 213 -19.38 -0.86 11.70
CA ALA A 213 -19.31 -0.06 10.50
C ALA A 213 -20.43 0.97 10.66
N VAL A 214 -20.14 2.07 11.36
CA VAL A 214 -21.02 3.21 11.44
C VAL A 214 -20.90 3.79 10.05
N HIS A 215 -21.69 3.25 9.12
CA HIS A 215 -21.99 3.87 7.85
C HIS A 215 -22.68 5.18 8.17
N ARG A 216 -21.91 6.20 8.55
CA ARG A 216 -22.40 7.57 8.62
C ARG A 216 -22.60 8.00 7.18
N VAL A 217 -23.85 8.06 6.75
CA VAL A 217 -24.22 8.59 5.45
C VAL A 217 -24.37 10.10 5.58
N ASN A 218 -23.23 10.79 5.69
CA ASN A 218 -23.17 12.26 5.72
C ASN A 218 -23.16 12.88 4.32
N HIS A 219 -23.52 12.09 3.29
CA HIS A 219 -23.46 12.48 1.90
C HIS A 219 -24.67 11.97 1.10
N LYS A 220 -24.94 12.60 -0.04
CA LYS A 220 -25.88 12.11 -1.06
C LYS A 220 -25.31 12.35 -2.45
N ILE A 221 -25.65 11.47 -3.40
CA ILE A 221 -25.26 11.60 -4.81
C ILE A 221 -26.38 12.30 -5.57
N LEU A 222 -26.03 13.34 -6.31
CA LEU A 222 -26.91 14.04 -7.24
C LEU A 222 -26.40 13.89 -8.67
N SER A 223 -27.27 14.07 -9.65
CA SER A 223 -26.88 14.12 -11.07
C SER A 223 -27.42 15.39 -11.72
N THR A 224 -26.55 16.17 -12.36
CA THR A 224 -26.94 17.34 -13.15
C THR A 224 -26.26 17.32 -14.52
N PRO A 225 -26.84 17.96 -15.56
CA PRO A 225 -26.19 18.05 -16.87
C PRO A 225 -24.81 18.72 -16.83
N ALA A 226 -24.61 19.69 -15.93
CA ALA A 226 -23.37 20.46 -15.84
C ALA A 226 -22.23 19.71 -15.12
N LYS A 227 -22.55 18.95 -14.06
CA LYS A 227 -21.54 18.31 -13.20
C LYS A 227 -21.51 16.79 -13.30
N GLY A 228 -22.42 16.19 -14.07
CA GLY A 228 -22.67 14.76 -14.02
C GLY A 228 -23.10 14.32 -12.62
N ARG A 229 -22.70 13.09 -12.24
CA ARG A 229 -22.88 12.59 -10.87
C ARG A 229 -21.88 13.27 -9.95
N HIS A 230 -22.34 13.74 -8.80
CA HIS A 230 -21.49 14.42 -7.82
C HIS A 230 -22.01 14.18 -6.40
N MET A 231 -21.10 14.22 -5.43
CA MET A 231 -21.40 14.01 -4.02
C MET A 231 -21.58 15.35 -3.29
N ILE A 232 -22.63 15.48 -2.47
CA ILE A 232 -22.83 16.65 -1.59
C ILE A 232 -23.04 16.24 -0.14
N ALA A 233 -22.70 17.11 0.81
CA ALA A 233 -22.91 16.89 2.23
C ALA A 233 -24.41 17.01 2.61
N THR A 234 -24.92 16.09 3.43
CA THR A 234 -26.31 16.12 3.91
C THR A 234 -26.48 16.97 5.18
N THR A 235 -25.40 17.13 5.92
CA THR A 235 -25.30 17.93 7.16
C THR A 235 -24.04 18.80 7.10
N ALA A 236 -23.93 19.76 8.03
CA ALA A 236 -22.70 20.53 8.17
C ALA A 236 -21.63 19.68 8.87
N LEU A 237 -20.43 19.62 8.30
CA LEU A 237 -19.32 18.79 8.79
C LEU A 237 -18.18 19.67 9.31
N LYS A 238 -17.61 19.31 10.46
CA LYS A 238 -16.45 20.00 11.02
C LYS A 238 -15.16 19.48 10.40
N LYS A 239 -14.10 20.29 10.43
CA LYS A 239 -12.75 19.83 10.10
C LYS A 239 -12.41 18.54 10.87
N ASP A 240 -11.80 17.59 10.18
CA ASP A 240 -11.40 16.26 10.64
C ASP A 240 -12.55 15.31 11.01
N GLU A 241 -13.81 15.69 10.74
CA GLU A 241 -14.96 14.79 10.89
C GLU A 241 -15.01 13.77 9.74
N LEU A 242 -15.35 12.52 10.06
CA LEU A 242 -15.51 11.46 9.06
C LEU A 242 -16.73 11.74 8.17
N ILE A 243 -16.50 11.83 6.86
CA ILE A 243 -17.55 12.00 5.85
C ILE A 243 -18.14 10.63 5.49
N PHE A 244 -17.28 9.71 5.05
CA PHE A 244 -17.64 8.33 4.73
C PHE A 244 -16.40 7.42 4.76
N THR A 245 -16.66 6.13 4.88
CA THR A 245 -15.67 5.06 4.73
C THR A 245 -16.08 4.19 3.55
N GLU A 246 -15.12 3.85 2.69
CA GLU A 246 -15.29 2.92 1.58
C GLU A 246 -14.35 1.73 1.76
N GLN A 247 -14.88 0.52 1.66
CA GLN A 247 -14.07 -0.70 1.60
C GLN A 247 -13.82 -1.06 0.15
N ALA A 248 -12.56 -1.00 -0.29
CA ALA A 248 -12.19 -1.41 -1.63
C ALA A 248 -12.39 -2.91 -1.82
N GLN A 249 -13.16 -3.27 -2.84
CA GLN A 249 -13.40 -4.68 -3.17
C GLN A 249 -12.28 -5.29 -4.02
N CYS A 250 -11.51 -4.45 -4.73
CA CYS A 250 -10.38 -4.85 -5.58
C CYS A 250 -9.23 -3.86 -5.45
N PHE A 251 -8.02 -4.39 -5.33
CA PHE A 251 -6.76 -3.67 -5.35
C PHE A 251 -5.64 -4.59 -5.84
N VAL A 252 -4.50 -4.01 -6.21
CA VAL A 252 -3.28 -4.74 -6.60
C VAL A 252 -2.04 -4.00 -6.10
N PRO A 253 -0.91 -4.69 -5.84
CA PRO A 253 0.34 -4.04 -5.47
C PRO A 253 0.92 -3.18 -6.61
N ILE A 254 1.61 -2.10 -6.24
CA ILE A 254 2.45 -1.29 -7.12
C ILE A 254 3.92 -1.79 -7.00
N GLU A 255 4.67 -1.75 -8.10
CA GLU A 255 6.14 -1.96 -8.13
C GLU A 255 6.65 -3.27 -7.50
N GLN A 256 5.86 -4.35 -7.55
CA GLN A 256 6.21 -5.67 -6.97
C GLN A 256 6.44 -5.66 -5.45
N ARG A 257 6.04 -4.59 -4.74
CA ARG A 257 6.04 -4.58 -3.27
C ARG A 257 5.12 -5.70 -2.75
N LEU A 258 5.60 -6.48 -1.79
CA LEU A 258 4.75 -7.45 -1.11
C LEU A 258 3.78 -6.71 -0.18
N ILE A 259 2.49 -6.94 -0.40
CA ILE A 259 1.38 -6.53 0.46
C ILE A 259 0.48 -7.74 0.70
N CYS A 260 -0.41 -7.68 1.69
CA CYS A 260 -1.43 -8.71 1.81
C CYS A 260 -2.42 -8.62 0.63
N GLN A 261 -2.51 -9.68 -0.19
CA GLN A 261 -3.40 -9.70 -1.37
C GLN A 261 -4.91 -9.77 -1.05
N GLN A 262 -5.29 -9.85 0.22
CA GLN A 262 -6.70 -9.85 0.65
C GLN A 262 -7.14 -8.55 1.32
N CYS A 263 -6.28 -7.93 2.14
CA CYS A 263 -6.65 -6.74 2.91
C CYS A 263 -5.80 -5.50 2.62
N ALA A 264 -4.82 -5.59 1.71
CA ALA A 264 -3.93 -4.50 1.29
C ALA A 264 -3.01 -3.94 2.40
N ALA A 265 -2.94 -4.58 3.57
CA ALA A 265 -2.02 -4.19 4.64
C ALA A 265 -0.55 -4.29 4.17
N SER A 266 0.29 -3.38 4.67
CA SER A 266 1.71 -3.19 4.33
C SER A 266 2.66 -4.24 4.92
N LEU A 267 2.10 -5.35 5.43
CA LEU A 267 2.81 -6.49 6.02
C LEU A 267 3.67 -6.15 7.24
N LEU A 268 3.14 -5.36 8.20
CA LEU A 268 3.64 -5.36 9.59
C LEU A 268 3.27 -6.68 10.30
N CYS A 269 3.64 -7.82 9.72
CA CYS A 269 3.27 -9.17 10.14
C CYS A 269 4.35 -10.20 9.77
N ALA A 270 4.24 -11.41 10.33
CA ALA A 270 4.92 -12.58 9.77
C ALA A 270 4.11 -13.07 8.54
N PRO A 271 4.68 -13.06 7.32
CA PRO A 271 3.92 -13.31 6.10
C PRO A 271 3.60 -14.81 5.93
N ILE A 272 2.49 -15.10 5.28
CA ILE A 272 2.11 -16.45 4.83
C ILE A 272 2.10 -16.43 3.29
N PRO A 273 3.04 -17.08 2.60
CA PRO A 273 3.06 -17.10 1.15
C PRO A 273 2.01 -18.04 0.54
N CYS A 274 1.67 -17.79 -0.73
CA CYS A 274 1.16 -18.85 -1.58
C CYS A 274 2.30 -19.85 -1.91
N PRO A 275 2.04 -21.16 -1.87
CA PRO A 275 3.08 -22.18 -2.03
C PRO A 275 3.57 -22.40 -3.47
N ALA A 276 3.02 -21.72 -4.49
CA ALA A 276 3.20 -22.11 -5.91
C ALA A 276 3.37 -20.95 -6.90
N CYS A 277 3.71 -19.74 -6.42
CA CYS A 277 3.70 -18.51 -7.22
C CYS A 277 5.02 -17.70 -7.19
N HIS A 278 6.18 -18.35 -7.03
CA HIS A 278 7.48 -17.67 -6.92
C HIS A 278 7.53 -16.59 -5.84
N GLN A 279 6.89 -16.84 -4.70
CA GLN A 279 6.89 -15.95 -3.54
C GLN A 279 6.27 -14.55 -3.79
N ARG A 280 5.57 -14.35 -4.92
CA ARG A 280 5.04 -13.03 -5.31
C ARG A 280 3.76 -12.64 -4.58
N VAL A 281 3.09 -13.61 -3.94
CA VAL A 281 1.85 -13.42 -3.22
C VAL A 281 1.99 -13.89 -1.78
N VAL A 282 1.71 -12.98 -0.87
CA VAL A 282 1.74 -13.21 0.57
C VAL A 282 0.49 -12.64 1.24
N TYR A 283 0.23 -13.13 2.46
CA TYR A 283 -0.91 -12.77 3.28
C TYR A 283 -0.47 -12.45 4.70
N CYS A 284 -1.17 -11.54 5.36
CA CYS A 284 -0.86 -11.19 6.75
C CYS A 284 -1.40 -12.18 7.77
N SER A 285 -2.34 -13.05 7.36
CA SER A 285 -2.96 -14.07 8.20
C SER A 285 -3.46 -15.24 7.36
N ARG A 286 -3.68 -16.38 8.02
CA ARG A 286 -4.24 -17.58 7.38
C ARG A 286 -5.63 -17.30 6.82
N ASN A 287 -6.44 -16.55 7.57
CA ASN A 287 -7.78 -16.13 7.15
C ASN A 287 -7.73 -15.30 5.85
N CYS A 288 -6.79 -14.36 5.74
CA CYS A 288 -6.63 -13.57 4.51
C CYS A 288 -6.32 -14.44 3.29
N ARG A 289 -5.43 -15.43 3.45
CA ARG A 289 -5.12 -16.39 2.38
C ARG A 289 -6.34 -17.18 1.93
N GLN A 290 -7.16 -17.64 2.87
CA GLN A 290 -8.37 -18.42 2.59
C GLN A 290 -9.44 -17.59 1.88
N LEU A 291 -9.68 -16.36 2.34
CA LEU A 291 -10.64 -15.45 1.71
C LEU A 291 -10.27 -15.09 0.27
N HIS A 292 -8.97 -15.02 -0.03
CA HIS A 292 -8.48 -14.70 -1.38
C HIS A 292 -8.36 -15.92 -2.30
N ALA A 293 -8.44 -17.15 -1.79
CA ALA A 293 -8.15 -18.37 -2.54
C ALA A 293 -8.96 -18.50 -3.84
N ASN A 294 -10.25 -18.13 -3.81
CA ASN A 294 -11.16 -18.20 -4.96
C ASN A 294 -10.84 -17.21 -6.09
N ILE A 295 -10.01 -16.20 -5.83
CA ILE A 295 -9.51 -15.27 -6.85
C ILE A 295 -8.10 -15.69 -7.24
N HIS A 296 -7.25 -15.92 -6.23
CA HIS A 296 -5.85 -16.26 -6.43
C HIS A 296 -5.64 -17.51 -7.29
N ILE A 297 -6.54 -18.49 -7.23
CA ILE A 297 -6.46 -19.69 -8.07
C ILE A 297 -6.35 -19.35 -9.57
N TYR A 298 -7.01 -18.28 -10.01
CA TYR A 298 -6.95 -17.80 -11.40
C TYR A 298 -5.77 -16.87 -11.68
N GLU A 299 -5.11 -16.35 -10.65
CA GLU A 299 -3.98 -15.42 -10.80
C GLU A 299 -2.62 -16.08 -10.55
N CYS A 300 -2.60 -17.21 -9.86
CA CYS A 300 -1.39 -17.88 -9.41
C CYS A 300 -0.45 -18.16 -10.58
N GLY A 301 -0.97 -18.68 -11.70
CA GLY A 301 -0.22 -18.90 -12.94
C GLY A 301 0.30 -17.61 -13.60
N ALA A 302 -0.43 -16.50 -13.49
CA ALA A 302 -0.02 -15.20 -14.00
C ALA A 302 1.11 -14.60 -13.14
N TYR A 303 1.04 -14.73 -11.82
CA TYR A 303 2.15 -14.37 -10.93
C TYR A 303 3.38 -15.21 -11.24
N ARG A 304 3.24 -16.53 -11.41
CA ARG A 304 4.35 -17.42 -11.79
C ARG A 304 5.05 -16.97 -13.08
N ARG A 305 4.27 -16.51 -14.06
CA ARG A 305 4.75 -15.95 -15.33
C ARG A 305 5.31 -14.52 -15.25
N ASN A 306 5.26 -13.89 -14.06
CA ASN A 306 5.47 -12.46 -13.88
C ASN A 306 4.58 -11.58 -14.79
N LEU A 307 3.46 -12.12 -15.29
CA LEU A 307 2.59 -11.50 -16.28
C LEU A 307 2.00 -10.18 -15.77
N LEU A 308 1.52 -10.21 -14.52
CA LEU A 308 0.82 -9.09 -13.88
C LEU A 308 1.73 -7.87 -13.65
N GLY A 309 3.05 -8.07 -13.57
CA GLY A 309 4.03 -6.98 -13.45
C GLY A 309 4.28 -6.23 -14.77
N MET A 310 3.85 -6.78 -15.91
CA MET A 310 4.16 -6.23 -17.24
C MET A 310 2.99 -5.47 -17.90
N ILE A 311 1.78 -5.58 -17.34
CA ILE A 311 0.51 -5.16 -17.99
C ILE A 311 -0.16 -3.93 -17.36
N GLY A 312 0.53 -3.29 -16.40
CA GLY A 312 0.08 -2.06 -15.74
C GLY A 312 -1.33 -2.18 -15.13
N VAL A 313 -2.17 -1.18 -15.40
CA VAL A 313 -3.56 -1.08 -14.89
C VAL A 313 -4.42 -2.30 -15.24
N SER A 314 -4.05 -3.06 -16.28
CA SER A 314 -4.78 -4.26 -16.70
C SER A 314 -4.73 -5.38 -15.64
N HIS A 315 -3.77 -5.35 -14.71
CA HIS A 315 -3.75 -6.25 -13.55
C HIS A 315 -4.95 -6.01 -12.64
N LEU A 316 -5.25 -4.75 -12.30
CA LEU A 316 -6.43 -4.42 -11.50
C LEU A 316 -7.73 -4.66 -12.28
N ALA A 317 -7.70 -4.46 -13.61
CA ALA A 317 -8.83 -4.78 -14.49
C ALA A 317 -9.19 -6.27 -14.48
N LEU A 318 -8.17 -7.15 -14.49
CA LEU A 318 -8.33 -8.60 -14.31
C LEU A 318 -8.95 -8.91 -12.95
N ARG A 319 -8.42 -8.31 -11.86
CA ARG A 319 -8.93 -8.52 -10.49
C ARG A 319 -10.42 -8.19 -10.39
N LEU A 320 -10.84 -7.06 -10.97
CA LEU A 320 -12.25 -6.66 -11.02
C LEU A 320 -13.12 -7.70 -11.73
N LEU A 321 -12.67 -8.20 -12.87
CA LEU A 321 -13.37 -9.26 -13.60
C LEU A 321 -13.51 -10.52 -12.74
N LEU A 322 -12.40 -11.02 -12.18
CA LEU A 322 -12.38 -12.23 -11.36
C LEU A 322 -13.27 -12.10 -10.12
N LYS A 323 -13.31 -10.92 -9.51
CA LYS A 323 -14.12 -10.64 -8.32
C LYS A 323 -15.61 -10.62 -8.63
N HIS A 324 -16.02 -9.99 -9.73
CA HIS A 324 -17.42 -9.63 -9.93
C HIS A 324 -18.14 -10.45 -11.01
N LEU A 325 -17.44 -10.98 -12.02
CA LEU A 325 -18.07 -11.77 -13.08
C LEU A 325 -18.85 -13.00 -12.56
N PRO A 326 -18.37 -13.75 -11.55
CA PRO A 326 -19.14 -14.87 -10.98
C PRO A 326 -20.51 -14.46 -10.40
N GLU A 327 -20.66 -13.20 -9.98
CA GLU A 327 -21.94 -12.63 -9.53
C GLU A 327 -22.78 -12.17 -10.72
N TRP A 328 -22.19 -11.45 -11.67
CA TRP A 328 -22.90 -10.91 -12.83
C TRP A 328 -23.49 -12.00 -13.72
N ILE A 329 -22.81 -13.13 -13.90
CA ILE A 329 -23.32 -14.26 -14.70
C ILE A 329 -24.60 -14.84 -14.11
N LYS A 330 -24.76 -14.84 -12.79
CA LYS A 330 -25.98 -15.35 -12.13
C LYS A 330 -27.21 -14.50 -12.41
N GLN A 331 -27.02 -13.26 -12.86
CA GLN A 331 -28.08 -12.33 -13.21
C GLN A 331 -28.47 -12.43 -14.69
N LEU A 332 -27.74 -13.21 -15.49
CA LEU A 332 -28.07 -13.44 -16.89
C LEU A 332 -29.32 -14.32 -17.02
N PRO A 333 -30.22 -14.06 -17.98
CA PRO A 333 -31.38 -14.90 -18.23
C PRO A 333 -30.97 -16.35 -18.53
N THR A 334 -31.63 -17.32 -17.88
CA THR A 334 -31.30 -18.76 -18.00
C THR A 334 -31.71 -19.40 -19.33
N GLU A 335 -32.52 -18.75 -20.15
CA GLU A 335 -33.25 -19.42 -21.25
C GLU A 335 -32.79 -19.09 -22.68
N ASN A 336 -31.77 -18.23 -22.89
CA ASN A 336 -31.34 -17.89 -24.25
C ASN A 336 -29.87 -18.24 -24.51
N SER A 337 -29.64 -18.92 -25.64
CA SER A 337 -28.36 -19.02 -26.33
C SER A 337 -27.92 -17.61 -26.73
N HIS A 338 -27.36 -16.87 -25.78
CA HIS A 338 -26.91 -15.50 -26.02
C HIS A 338 -25.63 -15.50 -26.86
N ASN A 339 -25.68 -14.79 -27.99
CA ASN A 339 -24.46 -14.45 -28.72
C ASN A 339 -23.63 -13.41 -27.94
N ALA A 340 -22.38 -13.18 -28.33
CA ALA A 340 -21.49 -12.25 -27.63
C ALA A 340 -22.08 -10.84 -27.42
N LYS A 341 -22.85 -10.32 -28.40
CA LYS A 341 -23.42 -8.99 -28.33
C LYS A 341 -24.53 -8.90 -27.28
N GLU A 342 -25.38 -9.92 -27.20
CA GLU A 342 -26.45 -10.00 -26.19
C GLU A 342 -25.87 -10.15 -24.77
N LEU A 343 -24.84 -10.99 -24.61
CA LEU A 343 -24.10 -11.12 -23.34
C LEU A 343 -23.51 -9.80 -22.89
N TRP A 344 -22.81 -9.10 -23.79
CA TRP A 344 -22.24 -7.78 -23.51
C TRP A 344 -23.31 -6.77 -23.06
N GLN A 345 -24.44 -6.71 -23.79
CA GLN A 345 -25.52 -5.79 -23.46
C GLN A 345 -26.12 -6.08 -22.08
N ALA A 346 -26.37 -7.35 -21.77
CA ALA A 346 -26.92 -7.76 -20.48
C ALA A 346 -25.99 -7.45 -19.30
N LEU A 347 -24.67 -7.60 -19.47
CA LEU A 347 -23.68 -7.36 -18.42
C LEU A 347 -23.39 -5.87 -18.19
N VAL A 348 -23.27 -5.08 -19.27
CA VAL A 348 -22.86 -3.66 -19.17
C VAL A 348 -24.05 -2.74 -18.91
N TYR A 349 -25.25 -3.11 -19.37
CA TYR A 349 -26.48 -2.33 -19.22
C TYR A 349 -27.57 -3.15 -18.51
N PRO A 350 -27.33 -3.61 -17.27
CA PRO A 350 -28.31 -4.43 -16.57
C PRO A 350 -29.58 -3.61 -16.27
N ALA A 351 -30.74 -4.26 -16.39
CA ALA A 351 -32.04 -3.65 -16.13
C ALA A 351 -32.26 -3.26 -14.65
N ALA A 352 -31.48 -3.84 -13.73
CA ALA A 352 -31.57 -3.57 -12.30
C ALA A 352 -31.05 -2.17 -11.91
N THR A 353 -31.85 -1.47 -11.11
CA THR A 353 -31.55 -0.15 -10.54
C THR A 353 -30.79 -0.20 -9.22
N GLU A 354 -30.47 -1.39 -8.70
CA GLU A 354 -29.78 -1.51 -7.41
C GLU A 354 -28.34 -0.98 -7.48
N ASP A 355 -28.01 -0.08 -6.56
CA ASP A 355 -26.67 0.50 -6.40
C ASP A 355 -25.78 -0.44 -5.59
N SER A 356 -25.28 -1.51 -6.21
CA SER A 356 -24.22 -2.32 -5.62
C SER A 356 -22.84 -1.74 -5.99
N PRO A 357 -21.79 -1.90 -5.13
CA PRO A 357 -20.44 -1.45 -5.45
C PRO A 357 -19.86 -2.05 -6.75
N SER A 358 -20.25 -3.29 -7.09
CA SER A 358 -19.82 -3.97 -8.32
C SER A 358 -20.42 -3.30 -9.56
N LEU A 359 -21.72 -2.95 -9.51
CA LEU A 359 -22.39 -2.21 -10.59
C LEU A 359 -21.90 -0.77 -10.70
N GLN A 360 -21.63 -0.10 -9.57
CA GLN A 360 -21.03 1.24 -9.58
C GLN A 360 -19.67 1.23 -10.28
N SER A 361 -18.84 0.22 -10.01
CA SER A 361 -17.54 0.04 -10.68
C SER A 361 -17.71 -0.09 -12.20
N LEU A 362 -18.60 -0.97 -12.67
CA LEU A 362 -18.91 -1.13 -14.09
C LEU A 362 -19.52 0.11 -14.78
N ARG A 363 -20.11 1.02 -14.00
CA ARG A 363 -20.75 2.25 -14.48
C ARG A 363 -19.82 3.48 -14.39
N MET A 364 -18.55 3.31 -14.03
CA MET A 364 -17.57 4.39 -14.10
C MET A 364 -17.27 4.76 -15.56
N ILE A 365 -16.86 6.01 -15.78
CA ILE A 365 -16.52 6.52 -17.12
C ILE A 365 -15.17 5.97 -17.59
N THR A 366 -15.00 5.66 -18.88
CA THR A 366 -13.74 5.10 -19.40
C THR A 366 -12.88 6.13 -20.13
N GLN A 367 -13.50 7.14 -20.76
CA GLN A 367 -12.84 8.12 -21.64
C GLN A 367 -11.97 7.54 -22.77
N LEU A 368 -12.08 6.24 -23.08
CA LEU A 368 -11.27 5.57 -24.12
C LEU A 368 -11.47 6.18 -25.52
N HIS A 369 -12.64 6.77 -25.80
CA HIS A 369 -12.90 7.52 -27.04
C HIS A 369 -12.01 8.78 -27.22
N LYS A 370 -11.32 9.22 -26.15
CA LYS A 370 -10.34 10.32 -26.16
C LYS A 370 -8.92 9.87 -25.84
N ALA A 371 -8.68 8.55 -25.75
CA ALA A 371 -7.34 8.02 -25.52
C ALA A 371 -6.51 8.11 -26.82
N PRO A 372 -5.19 8.35 -26.73
CA PRO A 372 -4.27 8.12 -27.84
C PRO A 372 -4.44 6.71 -28.42
N GLN A 373 -4.26 6.57 -29.74
CA GLN A 373 -4.44 5.30 -30.43
C GLN A 373 -3.50 4.20 -29.89
N GLU A 374 -2.26 4.55 -29.58
CA GLU A 374 -1.25 3.64 -29.03
C GLU A 374 -1.67 3.09 -27.65
N GLU A 375 -2.24 3.93 -26.78
CA GLU A 375 -2.75 3.55 -25.47
C GLU A 375 -3.95 2.60 -25.60
N LEU A 376 -4.88 2.91 -26.51
CA LEU A 376 -6.03 2.04 -26.79
C LEU A 376 -5.58 0.67 -27.32
N VAL A 377 -4.64 0.63 -28.27
CA VAL A 377 -4.07 -0.61 -28.81
C VAL A 377 -3.43 -1.43 -27.69
N TYR A 378 -2.59 -0.81 -26.86
CA TYR A 378 -1.91 -1.49 -25.76
C TYR A 378 -2.91 -2.16 -24.80
N HIS A 379 -3.94 -1.44 -24.36
CA HIS A 379 -4.93 -2.01 -23.44
C HIS A 379 -5.81 -3.08 -24.10
N ALA A 380 -6.12 -2.95 -25.39
CA ALA A 380 -6.84 -3.98 -26.13
C ALA A 380 -6.03 -5.28 -26.26
N LEU A 381 -4.72 -5.17 -26.53
CA LEU A 381 -3.81 -6.32 -26.58
C LEU A 381 -3.64 -6.97 -25.19
N CYS A 382 -3.49 -6.17 -24.12
CA CYS A 382 -3.50 -6.65 -22.74
C CYS A 382 -4.78 -7.43 -22.41
N ALA A 383 -5.95 -6.89 -22.80
CA ALA A 383 -7.22 -7.54 -22.54
C ALA A 383 -7.36 -8.88 -23.25
N ASN A 384 -6.93 -8.97 -24.51
CA ASN A 384 -6.88 -10.23 -25.25
C ASN A 384 -5.90 -11.23 -24.63
N LEU A 385 -4.68 -10.79 -24.27
CA LEU A 385 -3.66 -11.62 -23.61
C LEU A 385 -4.21 -12.23 -22.31
N LEU A 386 -4.85 -11.42 -21.47
CA LEU A 386 -5.43 -11.86 -20.21
C LEU A 386 -6.58 -12.84 -20.40
N GLN A 387 -7.42 -12.63 -21.42
CA GLN A 387 -8.48 -13.56 -21.76
C GLN A 387 -7.92 -14.92 -22.18
N VAL A 388 -6.91 -14.94 -23.07
CA VAL A 388 -6.25 -16.17 -23.51
C VAL A 388 -5.58 -16.87 -22.33
N TYR A 389 -4.93 -16.11 -21.42
CA TYR A 389 -4.40 -16.66 -20.18
C TYR A 389 -5.48 -17.34 -19.33
N LEU A 390 -6.62 -16.70 -19.10
CA LEU A 390 -7.71 -17.30 -18.32
C LEU A 390 -8.24 -18.59 -18.96
N PHE A 391 -8.33 -18.63 -20.29
CA PHE A 391 -8.80 -19.80 -21.01
C PHE A 391 -7.79 -20.95 -21.06
N SER A 392 -6.51 -20.64 -21.34
CA SER A 392 -5.49 -21.66 -21.62
C SER A 392 -4.66 -22.07 -20.41
N CYS A 393 -4.64 -21.26 -19.34
CA CYS A 393 -3.76 -21.47 -18.19
C CYS A 393 -4.52 -21.65 -16.87
N THR A 394 -5.86 -21.61 -16.86
CA THR A 394 -6.67 -21.71 -15.64
C THR A 394 -7.96 -22.49 -15.90
N SER A 395 -8.67 -22.88 -14.84
CA SER A 395 -10.00 -23.50 -14.91
C SER A 395 -11.17 -22.50 -15.01
N PHE A 396 -10.92 -21.20 -15.18
CA PHE A 396 -11.93 -20.14 -15.03
C PHE A 396 -13.20 -20.34 -15.87
N TYR A 397 -13.03 -20.76 -17.13
CA TYR A 397 -14.16 -21.00 -18.05
C TYR A 397 -14.99 -22.23 -17.64
N GLU A 398 -14.30 -23.28 -17.16
CA GLU A 398 -14.90 -24.54 -16.73
C GLU A 398 -15.70 -24.33 -15.43
N ASP A 399 -15.10 -23.63 -14.46
CA ASP A 399 -15.70 -23.32 -13.16
C ASP A 399 -16.97 -22.47 -13.30
N LEU A 400 -17.00 -21.57 -14.28
CA LEU A 400 -18.16 -20.72 -14.59
C LEU A 400 -19.11 -21.33 -15.64
N LYS A 401 -18.85 -22.55 -16.10
CA LYS A 401 -19.71 -23.29 -17.06
C LYS A 401 -19.99 -22.52 -18.35
N MET A 402 -18.98 -21.85 -18.89
CA MET A 402 -19.09 -21.06 -20.11
C MET A 402 -19.09 -21.95 -21.36
N ALA A 403 -20.26 -22.39 -21.85
CA ALA A 403 -20.32 -23.38 -22.94
C ALA A 403 -19.90 -22.87 -24.34
N ASN A 404 -20.18 -21.60 -24.68
CA ASN A 404 -19.81 -21.00 -25.96
C ASN A 404 -18.52 -20.18 -25.83
N HIS A 405 -17.37 -20.86 -25.90
CA HIS A 405 -16.06 -20.24 -25.66
C HIS A 405 -15.79 -19.05 -26.57
N THR A 406 -16.14 -19.12 -27.86
CA THR A 406 -15.84 -18.04 -28.81
C THR A 406 -16.51 -16.72 -28.43
N ASP A 407 -17.76 -16.76 -28.02
CA ASP A 407 -18.48 -15.56 -27.57
C ASP A 407 -17.93 -15.05 -26.23
N TRP A 408 -17.62 -15.95 -25.30
CA TRP A 408 -17.03 -15.58 -24.00
C TRP A 408 -15.62 -15.02 -24.12
N HIS A 409 -14.82 -15.46 -25.08
CA HIS A 409 -13.50 -14.88 -25.36
C HIS A 409 -13.65 -13.39 -25.68
N LEU A 410 -14.58 -13.05 -26.60
CA LEU A 410 -14.84 -11.66 -26.97
C LEU A 410 -15.37 -10.85 -25.78
N VAL A 411 -16.36 -11.36 -25.05
CA VAL A 411 -16.99 -10.64 -23.93
C VAL A 411 -16.01 -10.42 -22.77
N ILE A 412 -15.22 -11.42 -22.40
CA ILE A 412 -14.23 -11.30 -21.30
C ILE A 412 -13.16 -10.27 -21.66
N ALA A 413 -12.60 -10.33 -22.87
CA ALA A 413 -11.62 -9.33 -23.30
C ALA A 413 -12.24 -7.93 -23.35
N ALA A 414 -13.49 -7.77 -23.83
CA ALA A 414 -14.17 -6.47 -23.83
C ALA A 414 -14.40 -5.92 -22.42
N LEU A 415 -14.77 -6.77 -21.46
CA LEU A 415 -14.94 -6.38 -20.05
C LEU A 415 -13.61 -5.98 -19.39
N ILE A 416 -12.52 -6.70 -19.69
CA ILE A 416 -11.18 -6.33 -19.20
C ILE A 416 -10.76 -4.97 -19.78
N LEU A 417 -10.97 -4.74 -21.09
CA LEU A 417 -10.68 -3.44 -21.72
C LEU A 417 -11.51 -2.31 -21.08
N ARG A 418 -12.80 -2.56 -20.82
CA ARG A 418 -13.67 -1.60 -20.13
C ARG A 418 -13.15 -1.27 -18.73
N ASN A 419 -12.85 -2.29 -17.92
CA ASN A 419 -12.32 -2.10 -16.57
C ASN A 419 -10.99 -1.33 -16.62
N ALA A 420 -10.10 -1.64 -17.57
CA ALA A 420 -8.84 -0.89 -17.75
C ALA A 420 -9.11 0.59 -18.07
N GLY A 421 -9.99 0.87 -19.03
CA GLY A 421 -10.43 2.24 -19.36
C GLY A 421 -10.99 3.00 -18.15
N GLN A 422 -11.79 2.34 -17.33
CA GLN A 422 -12.32 2.95 -16.10
C GLN A 422 -11.22 3.27 -15.11
N LEU A 423 -10.27 2.36 -14.91
CA LEU A 423 -9.20 2.56 -13.94
C LEU A 423 -8.19 3.63 -14.37
N LEU A 424 -8.02 3.88 -15.67
CA LEU A 424 -7.16 4.97 -16.17
C LEU A 424 -7.62 6.35 -15.68
N VAL A 425 -8.93 6.56 -15.53
CA VAL A 425 -9.50 7.87 -15.17
C VAL A 425 -10.28 7.87 -13.85
N ASN A 426 -10.36 6.73 -13.15
CA ASN A 426 -11.01 6.61 -11.83
C ASN A 426 -10.19 5.78 -10.83
N GLY A 427 -9.03 5.24 -11.22
CA GLY A 427 -8.17 4.48 -10.33
C GLY A 427 -7.52 5.38 -9.28
N HIS A 428 -7.36 4.85 -8.07
CA HIS A 428 -6.69 5.55 -6.97
C HIS A 428 -5.41 4.81 -6.58
N VAL A 429 -4.53 5.49 -5.86
CA VAL A 429 -3.32 4.90 -5.29
C VAL A 429 -3.33 5.00 -3.77
N GLY A 430 -3.12 3.89 -3.08
CA GLY A 430 -3.01 3.84 -1.62
C GLY A 430 -1.57 4.03 -1.16
N ASN A 431 -1.41 4.71 -0.03
CA ASN A 431 -0.11 5.00 0.59
C ASN A 431 -0.06 4.39 2.00
N ALA A 432 1.10 3.86 2.37
CA ALA A 432 1.37 3.38 3.72
C ALA A 432 2.71 3.91 4.25
N LEU A 433 2.83 3.97 5.58
CA LEU A 433 4.13 4.13 6.22
C LEU A 433 4.92 2.84 6.07
N VAL A 434 6.18 2.97 5.66
CA VAL A 434 7.10 1.85 5.50
C VAL A 434 8.37 2.13 6.29
N ILE A 435 9.10 1.08 6.63
CA ILE A 435 10.37 1.24 7.32
C ILE A 435 11.41 1.84 6.38
N HIS A 436 12.03 2.96 6.80
CA HIS A 436 13.12 3.60 6.09
C HIS A 436 14.33 2.65 5.96
N ALA A 437 14.93 2.61 4.77
CA ALA A 437 16.09 1.77 4.43
C ALA A 437 15.87 0.25 4.60
N LEU A 438 14.62 -0.22 4.65
CA LEU A 438 14.31 -1.64 4.67
C LEU A 438 14.01 -2.14 3.25
N PRO A 439 14.71 -3.17 2.74
CA PRO A 439 14.41 -3.78 1.45
C PRO A 439 12.96 -4.26 1.33
N SER A 440 12.41 -4.26 0.12
CA SER A 440 11.01 -4.63 -0.17
C SER A 440 10.65 -6.09 0.16
N ASN A 441 11.65 -6.97 0.37
CA ASN A 441 11.49 -8.38 0.74
C ASN A 441 11.76 -8.66 2.24
N GLU A 442 11.96 -7.62 3.04
CA GLU A 442 12.14 -7.73 4.49
C GLU A 442 10.86 -7.35 5.25
N PHE A 443 10.65 -8.01 6.40
CA PHE A 443 9.42 -7.85 7.19
C PHE A 443 9.69 -7.03 8.46
N PRO A 444 9.06 -5.84 8.62
CA PRO A 444 9.31 -4.95 9.76
C PRO A 444 9.12 -5.59 11.14
N LEU A 445 8.08 -6.41 11.28
CA LEU A 445 7.74 -7.07 12.56
C LEU A 445 8.81 -8.06 13.03
N LEU A 446 9.67 -8.52 12.12
CA LEU A 446 10.71 -9.51 12.39
C LEU A 446 12.10 -8.89 12.58
N GLN A 447 12.24 -7.56 12.55
CA GLN A 447 13.54 -6.89 12.67
C GLN A 447 14.09 -7.00 14.11
N PRO A 448 15.16 -7.77 14.37
CA PRO A 448 15.58 -8.12 15.72
C PRO A 448 15.95 -6.91 16.58
N ALA A 449 16.61 -5.94 15.97
CA ALA A 449 17.11 -4.76 16.67
C ALA A 449 16.00 -3.79 17.10
N MET A 450 14.79 -3.87 16.54
CA MET A 450 13.76 -2.82 16.69
C MET A 450 12.83 -3.01 17.88
N TRP A 451 12.57 -4.25 18.31
CA TRP A 451 11.43 -4.56 19.19
C TRP A 451 11.89 -4.97 20.60
N GLN A 452 11.26 -4.40 21.63
CA GLN A 452 11.45 -4.83 23.03
C GLN A 452 10.52 -5.99 23.41
N ARG A 453 9.30 -5.95 22.86
CA ARG A 453 8.22 -6.92 22.99
C ARG A 453 7.23 -6.66 21.83
N PRO A 454 6.23 -7.52 21.58
CA PRO A 454 5.30 -7.36 20.46
C PRO A 454 4.73 -5.95 20.33
N TYR A 455 4.92 -5.29 19.17
CA TYR A 455 4.42 -3.93 18.88
C TYR A 455 4.93 -2.81 19.80
N HIS A 456 5.98 -3.05 20.60
CA HIS A 456 6.66 -2.06 21.42
C HIS A 456 8.09 -1.88 20.93
N LEU A 457 8.37 -0.71 20.33
CA LEU A 457 9.69 -0.38 19.80
C LEU A 457 10.70 -0.12 20.92
N LYS A 458 11.99 -0.29 20.60
CA LYS A 458 13.06 0.25 21.42
C LYS A 458 13.03 1.78 21.38
N ARG A 459 13.42 2.39 22.49
CA ARG A 459 13.57 3.85 22.59
C ARG A 459 14.49 4.39 21.49
N GLY A 460 14.02 5.38 20.74
CA GLY A 460 14.75 6.02 19.64
C GLY A 460 14.61 5.36 18.28
N TYR A 461 13.63 4.46 18.09
CA TYR A 461 13.41 3.76 16.83
C TYR A 461 12.13 4.19 16.10
N LEU A 462 11.37 5.18 16.60
CA LEU A 462 10.14 5.57 15.93
C LEU A 462 10.42 6.22 14.56
N HIS A 463 11.54 6.93 14.42
CA HIS A 463 11.98 7.54 13.15
C HIS A 463 12.18 6.54 12.01
N LYS A 464 12.26 5.23 12.31
CA LYS A 464 12.27 4.19 11.28
C LYS A 464 10.98 4.18 10.45
N PHE A 465 9.87 4.73 10.95
CA PHE A 465 8.59 4.89 10.24
C PHE A 465 8.44 6.25 9.53
N SER A 466 9.54 6.96 9.30
CA SER A 466 9.52 8.27 8.63
C SER A 466 9.30 8.21 7.12
N ASN A 467 9.41 7.02 6.51
CA ASN A 467 9.21 6.85 5.08
C ASN A 467 7.76 6.47 4.73
N ARG A 468 7.34 6.88 3.53
CA ARG A 468 5.99 6.66 3.01
C ARG A 468 6.07 6.25 1.54
N GLU A 469 5.27 5.30 1.13
CA GLU A 469 5.30 4.77 -0.23
C GLU A 469 3.90 4.51 -0.78
N LEU A 470 3.75 4.67 -2.09
CA LEU A 470 2.56 4.23 -2.80
C LEU A 470 2.65 2.72 -2.99
N ILE A 471 1.75 1.96 -2.37
CA ILE A 471 1.86 0.50 -2.31
C ILE A 471 0.76 -0.23 -3.07
N THR A 472 -0.36 0.45 -3.37
CA THR A 472 -1.54 -0.19 -3.97
C THR A 472 -2.16 0.68 -5.07
N ALA A 473 -2.59 0.05 -6.15
CA ALA A 473 -3.61 0.59 -7.04
C ALA A 473 -4.97 0.02 -6.61
N ILE A 474 -5.98 0.87 -6.45
CA ILE A 474 -7.22 0.53 -5.75
C ILE A 474 -8.46 1.06 -6.49
N ASN A 475 -9.50 0.21 -6.56
CA ASN A 475 -10.79 0.58 -7.13
C ASN A 475 -11.72 1.11 -6.03
N LEU A 476 -12.11 2.39 -6.14
CA LEU A 476 -12.94 3.11 -5.15
C LEU A 476 -14.11 3.82 -5.86
N PRO A 477 -15.15 3.09 -6.30
CA PRO A 477 -16.26 3.66 -7.05
C PRO A 477 -17.01 4.77 -6.31
N LEU A 478 -17.11 4.73 -4.97
CA LEU A 478 -17.80 5.78 -4.21
C LEU A 478 -16.94 7.05 -4.13
N LEU A 479 -15.64 6.94 -3.82
CA LEU A 479 -14.73 8.08 -3.84
C LEU A 479 -14.61 8.73 -5.23
N SER A 480 -14.70 7.94 -6.30
CA SER A 480 -14.70 8.43 -7.68
C SER A 480 -15.93 9.28 -8.05
N LEU A 481 -16.97 9.32 -7.21
CA LEU A 481 -18.12 10.25 -7.37
C LEU A 481 -17.86 11.64 -6.78
N CYS A 482 -16.77 11.84 -6.04
CA CYS A 482 -16.32 13.16 -5.62
C CYS A 482 -15.63 13.84 -6.79
N ASN A 483 -16.22 14.92 -7.31
CA ASN A 483 -15.62 15.70 -8.39
C ASN A 483 -14.30 16.37 -7.98
N HIS A 484 -13.54 16.81 -8.96
CA HIS A 484 -12.27 17.49 -8.73
C HIS A 484 -12.46 18.95 -8.26
N ALA A 485 -11.70 19.34 -7.25
CA ALA A 485 -11.26 20.73 -7.05
C ALA A 485 -9.78 20.75 -6.62
N CYS A 486 -9.03 21.77 -7.04
CA CYS A 486 -7.61 21.87 -6.70
C CYS A 486 -7.37 22.09 -5.19
N ASN A 487 -8.37 22.59 -4.46
CA ASN A 487 -8.42 22.60 -2.99
C ASN A 487 -9.47 21.56 -2.55
N PRO A 488 -9.08 20.31 -2.24
CA PRO A 488 -10.03 19.25 -1.95
C PRO A 488 -10.74 19.48 -0.62
N SER A 489 -12.05 19.19 -0.56
CA SER A 489 -12.83 19.20 0.68
C SER A 489 -12.54 17.99 1.56
N LEU A 490 -11.94 16.95 0.99
CA LEU A 490 -11.62 15.71 1.68
C LEU A 490 -10.12 15.52 1.95
N ARG A 491 -9.84 14.73 2.98
CA ARG A 491 -8.55 14.14 3.27
C ARG A 491 -8.74 12.63 3.41
N THR A 492 -8.06 11.89 2.55
CA THR A 492 -8.16 10.42 2.51
C THR A 492 -7.05 9.78 3.34
N THR A 493 -7.39 8.76 4.11
CA THR A 493 -6.42 7.86 4.76
C THR A 493 -6.74 6.41 4.39
N PHE A 494 -5.70 5.58 4.40
CA PHE A 494 -5.77 4.17 4.04
C PHE A 494 -5.44 3.30 5.25
N ASP A 495 -6.29 2.31 5.53
CA ASP A 495 -6.05 1.24 6.49
C ASP A 495 -6.24 -0.10 5.75
N GLY A 496 -5.19 -0.48 5.02
CA GLY A 496 -5.29 -1.53 4.00
C GLY A 496 -6.33 -1.18 2.94
N CYS A 497 -7.33 -2.05 2.76
CA CYS A 497 -8.45 -1.86 1.84
C CYS A 497 -9.58 -0.97 2.39
N MET A 498 -9.49 -0.50 3.65
CA MET A 498 -10.45 0.44 4.22
C MET A 498 -9.98 1.88 3.98
N VAL A 499 -10.78 2.66 3.28
CA VAL A 499 -10.47 4.05 2.90
C VAL A 499 -11.38 5.01 3.64
N ASN A 500 -10.79 5.88 4.46
CA ASN A 500 -11.53 6.83 5.28
C ASN A 500 -11.37 8.23 4.71
N ASN A 501 -12.49 8.92 4.47
CA ASN A 501 -12.50 10.27 3.93
C ASN A 501 -13.00 11.25 5.00
N TYR A 502 -12.11 12.13 5.45
CA TYR A 502 -12.38 13.14 6.47
C TYR A 502 -12.54 14.52 5.84
N ALA A 503 -13.34 15.38 6.44
CA ALA A 503 -13.45 16.77 6.02
C ALA A 503 -12.13 17.52 6.26
N ALA A 504 -11.52 18.06 5.20
CA ALA A 504 -10.27 18.82 5.28
C ALA A 504 -10.46 20.20 5.95
N PHE A 505 -11.67 20.74 5.87
CA PHE A 505 -12.14 21.98 6.49
C PHE A 505 -13.64 21.87 6.76
N HIS A 506 -14.27 22.95 7.26
CA HIS A 506 -15.72 22.96 7.48
C HIS A 506 -16.49 22.89 6.14
N ILE A 507 -17.44 21.98 6.02
CA ILE A 507 -18.29 21.81 4.83
C ILE A 507 -19.73 22.11 5.21
N ALA A 508 -20.41 23.00 4.49
CA ALA A 508 -21.79 23.34 4.76
C ALA A 508 -22.75 22.25 4.28
N ALA A 509 -23.93 22.16 4.89
CA ALA A 509 -24.99 21.27 4.40
C ALA A 509 -25.40 21.69 2.97
N GLY A 510 -25.46 20.74 2.05
CA GLY A 510 -25.74 20.98 0.63
C GLY A 510 -24.53 21.37 -0.22
N GLU A 511 -23.35 21.57 0.38
CA GLU A 511 -22.12 21.85 -0.36
C GLU A 511 -21.55 20.58 -1.00
N GLU A 512 -20.93 20.73 -2.17
CA GLU A 512 -20.27 19.63 -2.88
C GLU A 512 -18.98 19.19 -2.19
N ILE A 513 -18.77 17.87 -2.17
CA ILE A 513 -17.58 17.24 -1.59
C ILE A 513 -16.60 16.98 -2.73
N PHE A 514 -15.47 17.69 -2.69
CA PHE A 514 -14.46 17.61 -3.74
C PHE A 514 -13.25 16.75 -3.33
N ASN A 515 -12.76 15.96 -4.29
CA ASN A 515 -11.46 15.30 -4.27
C ASN A 515 -10.43 16.13 -5.07
N CYS A 516 -9.14 15.84 -4.93
CA CYS A 516 -8.09 16.34 -5.82
C CYS A 516 -7.47 15.15 -6.56
N TYR A 517 -7.74 15.05 -7.86
CA TYR A 517 -7.36 13.89 -8.67
C TYR A 517 -5.86 13.81 -8.96
N SER A 518 -5.19 14.95 -9.00
CA SER A 518 -3.77 15.03 -9.32
C SER A 518 -3.06 16.05 -8.44
N LEU A 519 -2.75 17.23 -8.98
CA LEU A 519 -1.96 18.26 -8.35
C LEU A 519 -2.84 19.31 -7.67
N ASP A 520 -2.48 19.66 -6.44
CA ASP A 520 -3.19 20.64 -5.64
C ASP A 520 -2.59 22.07 -5.78
N TYR A 521 -3.40 23.06 -5.41
CA TYR A 521 -3.08 24.49 -5.57
C TYR A 521 -1.89 25.01 -4.72
N LYS A 522 -1.41 24.25 -3.73
CA LYS A 522 -0.28 24.64 -2.87
C LYS A 522 1.05 24.06 -3.31
N HIS A 523 1.06 23.14 -4.27
CA HIS A 523 2.26 22.39 -4.66
C HIS A 523 2.48 22.34 -6.18
N SER A 524 1.73 23.14 -6.93
CA SER A 524 1.81 23.15 -8.40
C SER A 524 1.26 24.44 -8.98
N LEU A 525 1.72 24.77 -10.18
CA LEU A 525 1.20 25.87 -10.99
C LEU A 525 -0.14 25.51 -11.64
N SER A 526 -0.97 26.51 -11.92
CA SER A 526 -2.28 26.34 -12.52
C SER A 526 -2.17 25.69 -13.89
N GLU A 527 -1.16 26.07 -14.67
CA GLU A 527 -0.87 25.44 -15.95
C GLU A 527 -0.61 23.93 -15.82
N GLN A 528 0.23 23.52 -14.86
CA GLN A 528 0.52 22.11 -14.59
C GLN A 528 -0.73 21.34 -14.17
N ARG A 529 -1.54 21.93 -13.28
CA ARG A 529 -2.84 21.33 -12.86
C ARG A 529 -3.76 21.13 -14.06
N GLN A 530 -3.94 22.16 -14.88
CA GLN A 530 -4.83 22.12 -16.05
C GLN A 530 -4.33 21.13 -17.11
N GLN A 531 -3.02 21.10 -17.37
CA GLN A 531 -2.42 20.17 -18.33
C GLN A 531 -2.67 18.73 -17.92
N GLN A 532 -2.36 18.36 -16.66
CA GLN A 532 -2.54 16.98 -16.20
C GLN A 532 -4.02 16.55 -16.17
N LEU A 533 -4.93 17.45 -15.79
CA LEU A 533 -6.37 17.18 -15.82
C LEU A 533 -6.89 17.00 -17.25
N LEU A 534 -6.40 17.78 -18.20
CA LEU A 534 -6.76 17.66 -19.61
C LEU A 534 -6.18 16.38 -20.21
N GLU A 535 -4.96 16.03 -19.87
CA GLU A 535 -4.26 14.84 -20.37
C GLU A 535 -4.88 13.55 -19.85
N ILE A 536 -5.19 13.44 -18.56
CA ILE A 536 -5.70 12.20 -17.97
C ILE A 536 -7.24 12.17 -17.99
N TYR A 537 -7.87 13.18 -17.39
CA TYR A 537 -9.31 13.19 -17.12
C TYR A 537 -10.14 13.90 -18.20
N LYS A 538 -9.48 14.51 -19.20
CA LYS A 538 -10.08 15.12 -20.40
C LYS A 538 -11.04 16.28 -20.10
N PHE A 539 -10.76 17.08 -19.08
CA PHE A 539 -11.51 18.30 -18.74
C PHE A 539 -10.59 19.43 -18.25
N ARG A 540 -11.11 20.67 -18.21
CA ARG A 540 -10.46 21.84 -17.61
C ARG A 540 -11.13 22.21 -16.30
N CYS A 541 -10.34 22.50 -15.27
CA CYS A 541 -10.86 22.83 -13.94
C CYS A 541 -11.24 24.31 -13.83
N ASP A 542 -12.42 24.59 -13.30
CA ASP A 542 -12.97 25.93 -13.06
C ASP A 542 -13.14 26.25 -11.56
N CYS A 543 -12.48 25.49 -10.68
CA CYS A 543 -12.57 25.71 -9.24
C CYS A 543 -12.07 27.10 -8.83
N SER A 544 -12.47 27.55 -7.64
CA SER A 544 -12.15 28.89 -7.10
C SER A 544 -10.65 29.22 -7.06
N LYS A 545 -9.77 28.20 -6.99
CA LYS A 545 -8.32 28.37 -7.04
C LYS A 545 -7.76 28.57 -8.45
N CYS A 546 -8.42 28.03 -9.48
CA CYS A 546 -8.01 28.16 -10.87
C CYS A 546 -8.52 29.45 -11.53
N VAL A 547 -9.70 29.95 -11.13
CA VAL A 547 -10.35 31.09 -11.82
C VAL A 547 -10.07 32.46 -11.17
N ARG A 548 -9.44 32.49 -9.99
CA ARG A 548 -9.09 33.76 -9.33
C ARG A 548 -7.93 34.47 -10.08
N PRO A 549 -7.79 35.80 -9.94
CA PRO A 549 -6.76 36.58 -10.64
C PRO A 549 -5.32 36.08 -10.42
N GLU A 550 -4.99 35.69 -9.19
CA GLU A 550 -3.67 35.14 -8.82
C GLU A 550 -3.77 33.65 -8.53
N ALA A 551 -4.05 32.84 -9.55
CA ALA A 551 -4.30 31.40 -9.40
C ALA A 551 -3.18 30.67 -8.61
N ASP A 552 -1.93 31.11 -8.75
CA ASP A 552 -0.75 30.46 -8.18
C ASP A 552 -0.19 31.11 -6.91
N ALA A 553 -0.82 32.14 -6.36
CA ALA A 553 -0.32 32.86 -5.19
C ALA A 553 0.04 31.95 -3.99
N ASP A 554 -0.80 30.93 -3.72
CA ASP A 554 -0.58 29.99 -2.61
C ASP A 554 0.70 29.15 -2.83
N TYR A 555 0.92 28.63 -4.04
CA TYR A 555 2.12 27.86 -4.37
C TYR A 555 3.36 28.76 -4.40
N LEU A 556 3.29 29.90 -5.09
CA LEU A 556 4.41 30.84 -5.22
C LEU A 556 4.87 31.40 -3.87
N ASN A 557 4.00 31.46 -2.86
CA ASN A 557 4.38 31.87 -1.51
C ASN A 557 5.49 30.97 -0.91
N PHE A 558 5.50 29.68 -1.26
CA PHE A 558 6.55 28.73 -0.81
C PHE A 558 7.81 28.75 -1.68
N HIS A 559 7.88 29.62 -2.69
CA HIS A 559 9.04 29.77 -3.58
C HIS A 559 9.60 31.20 -3.58
N ARG A 560 9.39 31.92 -2.47
CA ARG A 560 9.89 33.29 -2.30
C ARG A 560 11.34 33.32 -1.81
N TYR A 561 12.11 34.20 -2.43
CA TYR A 561 13.50 34.49 -2.13
C TYR A 561 13.66 35.96 -1.72
N ARG A 562 14.76 36.28 -1.05
CA ARG A 562 15.26 37.64 -0.83
C ARG A 562 16.52 37.85 -1.66
N CYS A 563 16.49 38.86 -2.53
CA CYS A 563 17.63 39.20 -3.38
C CYS A 563 18.81 39.71 -2.56
N GLU A 564 20.02 39.23 -2.85
CA GLU A 564 21.25 39.66 -2.20
C GLU A 564 21.61 41.11 -2.53
N LEU A 565 21.25 41.59 -3.72
CA LEU A 565 21.63 42.90 -4.22
C LEU A 565 20.59 43.96 -3.85
N CYS A 566 19.35 43.81 -4.32
CA CYS A 566 18.30 44.82 -4.09
C CYS A 566 17.51 44.63 -2.79
N LYS A 567 17.72 43.52 -2.06
CA LYS A 567 17.04 43.14 -0.81
C LYS A 567 15.52 42.94 -0.91
N GLN A 568 14.93 43.11 -2.10
CA GLN A 568 13.51 42.87 -2.33
C GLN A 568 13.18 41.38 -2.36
N SER A 569 11.94 41.05 -2.01
CA SER A 569 11.41 39.70 -2.14
C SER A 569 11.02 39.43 -3.59
N PHE A 570 11.33 38.24 -4.09
CA PHE A 570 11.00 37.85 -5.46
C PHE A 570 10.73 36.34 -5.55
N VAL A 571 10.13 35.92 -6.67
CA VAL A 571 9.95 34.52 -7.05
C VAL A 571 10.62 34.33 -8.43
N PRO A 572 11.44 33.29 -8.64
CA PRO A 572 12.03 32.98 -9.94
C PRO A 572 10.97 32.72 -11.04
N LYS A 573 11.25 33.10 -12.29
CA LYS A 573 10.29 32.90 -13.42
C LYS A 573 10.25 31.47 -13.96
N VAL A 574 11.32 30.70 -13.80
CA VAL A 574 11.46 29.35 -14.37
C VAL A 574 12.01 28.39 -13.33
N ASN A 575 11.67 27.11 -13.50
CA ASN A 575 12.11 25.97 -12.68
C ASN A 575 12.03 26.21 -11.15
N LEU A 576 10.81 26.31 -10.62
CA LEU A 576 10.58 26.54 -9.19
C LEU A 576 11.07 25.41 -8.28
N ASN A 577 11.36 24.23 -8.83
CA ASN A 577 11.85 23.05 -8.11
C ASN A 577 13.20 22.57 -8.66
N TRP A 578 14.07 23.49 -9.08
CA TRP A 578 15.33 23.18 -9.76
C TRP A 578 16.24 22.18 -9.00
N TRP A 579 16.14 22.13 -7.67
CA TRP A 579 16.90 21.18 -6.83
C TRP A 579 16.39 19.73 -6.91
N GLN A 580 15.26 19.48 -7.55
CA GLN A 580 14.70 18.13 -7.74
C GLN A 580 15.16 17.48 -9.05
N GLN A 581 15.81 18.23 -9.94
CA GLN A 581 16.32 17.75 -11.22
C GLN A 581 17.84 17.66 -11.12
N SER A 582 18.41 16.49 -11.42
CA SER A 582 19.86 16.33 -11.51
C SER A 582 20.35 17.09 -12.74
N ASP A 583 21.30 17.98 -12.51
CA ASP A 583 22.11 18.72 -13.47
C ASP A 583 21.61 20.14 -13.84
N GLU A 584 22.41 21.13 -13.42
CA GLU A 584 22.72 22.41 -14.11
C GLU A 584 22.11 23.77 -13.69
N ILE A 585 21.22 23.91 -12.71
CA ILE A 585 20.76 25.27 -12.30
C ILE A 585 21.36 25.72 -10.96
N LEU A 586 22.57 26.29 -11.03
CA LEU A 586 23.23 26.97 -9.90
C LEU A 586 22.90 28.46 -9.79
N SER A 587 21.92 28.96 -10.55
CA SER A 587 21.52 30.37 -10.44
C SER A 587 20.05 30.63 -10.74
N ILE A 588 19.51 31.66 -10.08
CA ILE A 588 18.13 32.15 -10.27
C ILE A 588 18.16 33.66 -10.53
N CYS A 589 17.27 34.19 -11.36
CA CYS A 589 17.21 35.62 -11.65
C CYS A 589 16.19 36.33 -10.74
N CYS A 590 16.59 37.45 -10.15
CA CYS A 590 15.70 38.31 -9.37
C CYS A 590 14.69 38.99 -10.28
N THR A 591 13.39 38.76 -10.07
CA THR A 591 12.34 39.39 -10.89
C THR A 591 12.09 40.87 -10.59
N ALA A 592 12.80 41.43 -9.61
CA ALA A 592 12.68 42.82 -9.21
C ALA A 592 13.80 43.72 -9.76
N CYS A 593 15.03 43.19 -9.92
CA CYS A 593 16.18 43.95 -10.43
C CYS A 593 16.94 43.25 -11.57
N ASP A 594 16.42 42.12 -12.07
CA ASP A 594 16.97 41.29 -13.14
C ASP A 594 18.40 40.76 -12.92
N GLN A 595 18.90 40.85 -11.69
CA GLN A 595 20.22 40.33 -11.33
C GLN A 595 20.20 38.83 -11.07
N THR A 596 21.21 38.13 -11.60
CA THR A 596 21.46 36.71 -11.33
C THR A 596 21.92 36.50 -9.89
N GLN A 597 21.35 35.54 -9.20
CA GLN A 597 21.71 35.10 -7.86
C GLN A 597 22.42 33.76 -7.98
N GLN A 598 23.68 33.69 -7.56
CA GLN A 598 24.45 32.44 -7.55
C GLN A 598 24.12 31.65 -6.28
N LEU A 599 23.85 30.36 -6.43
CA LEU A 599 23.43 29.47 -5.34
C LEU A 599 24.53 28.48 -4.97
N THR A 600 25.80 28.91 -5.02
CA THR A 600 26.98 28.06 -4.74
C THR A 600 26.97 27.46 -3.33
N TRP A 601 26.22 28.06 -2.40
CA TRP A 601 26.01 27.52 -1.05
C TRP A 601 25.25 26.19 -1.07
N TYR A 602 24.49 25.88 -2.13
CA TYR A 602 23.72 24.64 -2.24
C TYR A 602 24.65 23.43 -2.36
N ASP A 603 25.61 23.47 -3.29
CA ASP A 603 26.60 22.40 -3.44
C ASP A 603 27.45 22.24 -2.17
N GLN A 604 27.83 23.36 -1.55
CA GLN A 604 28.56 23.33 -0.28
C GLN A 604 27.73 22.69 0.84
N PHE A 605 26.41 22.94 0.87
CA PHE A 605 25.50 22.31 1.82
C PHE A 605 25.43 20.80 1.59
N LEU A 606 25.30 20.34 0.34
CA LEU A 606 25.26 18.92 0.01
C LEU A 606 26.59 18.21 0.35
N GLN A 607 27.72 18.84 0.07
CA GLN A 607 29.04 18.30 0.45
C GLN A 607 29.21 18.19 1.97
N LEU A 608 28.68 19.16 2.74
CA LEU A 608 28.67 19.08 4.21
C LEU A 608 27.72 17.99 4.71
N LEU A 609 26.59 17.78 4.03
CA LEU A 609 25.61 16.76 4.37
C LEU A 609 26.18 15.34 4.23
N GLU A 610 26.95 15.07 3.18
CA GLU A 610 27.65 13.80 2.97
C GLU A 610 28.62 13.45 4.13
N ARG A 611 29.06 14.46 4.88
CA ARG A 611 30.03 14.35 5.97
C ARG A 611 29.42 14.74 7.33
N CYS A 612 28.11 14.63 7.46
CA CYS A 612 27.40 15.02 8.68
C CYS A 612 27.63 14.06 9.88
N ASP A 613 28.29 12.92 9.66
CA ASP A 613 28.83 12.07 10.72
C ASP A 613 29.95 12.76 11.51
N GLU A 614 30.75 13.60 10.85
CA GLU A 614 31.82 14.37 11.46
C GLU A 614 31.29 15.59 12.25
N PRO A 615 31.54 15.70 13.57
CA PRO A 615 30.97 16.78 14.40
C PRO A 615 31.28 18.19 13.91
N ARG A 616 32.48 18.41 13.35
CA ARG A 616 32.89 19.72 12.83
C ARG A 616 32.08 20.13 11.60
N ASP A 617 31.87 19.21 10.67
CA ASP A 617 31.18 19.49 9.41
C ASP A 617 29.67 19.54 9.64
N ARG A 618 29.13 18.70 10.54
CA ARG A 618 27.75 18.81 11.02
C ARG A 618 27.43 20.16 11.67
N ARG A 619 28.34 20.72 12.47
CA ARG A 619 28.16 22.07 13.03
C ARG A 619 28.09 23.15 11.95
N LYS A 620 28.98 23.10 10.96
CA LYS A 620 28.91 24.01 9.80
C LYS A 620 27.62 23.84 9.02
N LEU A 621 27.11 22.60 8.93
CA LEU A 621 25.85 22.30 8.25
C LEU A 621 24.66 22.97 8.95
N TYR A 622 24.60 22.95 10.29
CA TYR A 622 23.58 23.69 11.04
C TYR A 622 23.70 25.21 10.84
N GLU A 623 24.93 25.74 10.88
CA GLU A 623 25.19 27.16 10.62
C GLU A 623 24.77 27.56 9.20
N ALA A 624 25.06 26.72 8.20
CA ALA A 624 24.62 26.90 6.83
C ALA A 624 23.09 26.88 6.72
N PHE A 625 22.41 25.91 7.35
CA PHE A 625 20.95 25.84 7.37
C PHE A 625 20.30 27.09 8.01
N ALA A 626 20.88 27.59 9.10
CA ALA A 626 20.44 28.81 9.75
C ALA A 626 20.62 30.03 8.85
N ALA A 627 21.77 30.13 8.15
CA ALA A 627 22.07 31.21 7.21
C ALA A 627 21.07 31.28 6.05
N LEU A 628 20.44 30.16 5.66
CA LEU A 628 19.41 30.12 4.63
C LEU A 628 18.23 31.07 4.88
N ASN A 629 17.94 31.43 6.14
CA ASN A 629 16.90 32.43 6.47
C ASN A 629 17.16 33.81 5.84
N THR A 630 18.40 34.08 5.43
CA THR A 630 18.78 35.32 4.75
C THR A 630 18.14 35.41 3.38
N TRP A 631 18.02 34.28 2.67
CA TRP A 631 17.63 34.20 1.26
C TRP A 631 16.30 33.49 1.04
N LEU A 632 16.01 32.43 1.80
CA LEU A 632 14.81 31.61 1.68
C LEU A 632 13.78 32.08 2.72
N LEU A 633 12.65 32.58 2.24
CA LEU A 633 11.64 33.22 3.11
C LEU A 633 10.65 32.20 3.68
N GLU A 634 10.32 32.35 4.97
CA GLU A 634 9.30 31.55 5.67
C GLU A 634 9.48 30.03 5.46
N PHE A 635 8.43 29.33 5.04
CA PHE A 635 8.41 27.89 4.76
C PHE A 635 8.73 27.58 3.30
N ASN A 636 9.82 28.16 2.79
CA ASN A 636 10.28 27.95 1.43
C ASN A 636 10.53 26.44 1.14
N SER A 637 10.03 25.95 0.00
CA SER A 637 10.07 24.53 -0.40
C SER A 637 11.49 23.96 -0.47
N LEU A 638 12.47 24.73 -0.95
CA LEU A 638 13.88 24.30 -0.96
C LEU A 638 14.40 24.14 0.45
N LYS A 639 14.09 25.08 1.35
CA LYS A 639 14.54 25.01 2.73
C LYS A 639 13.95 23.82 3.47
N LEU A 640 12.66 23.51 3.25
CA LEU A 640 12.04 22.31 3.80
C LEU A 640 12.67 21.03 3.25
N SER A 641 12.99 21.00 1.95
CA SER A 641 13.71 19.88 1.34
C SER A 641 15.08 19.68 2.00
N LEU A 642 15.85 20.75 2.18
CA LEU A 642 17.17 20.68 2.85
C LEU A 642 17.06 20.32 4.34
N ALA A 643 15.99 20.74 5.02
CA ALA A 643 15.72 20.34 6.40
C ALA A 643 15.52 18.82 6.49
N LYS A 644 14.68 18.26 5.60
CA LYS A 644 14.44 16.82 5.52
C LYS A 644 15.73 16.02 5.30
N GLU A 645 16.54 16.43 4.32
CA GLU A 645 17.81 15.78 4.01
C GLU A 645 18.79 15.84 5.19
N LEU A 646 18.91 17.01 5.84
CA LEU A 646 19.76 17.20 7.03
C LEU A 646 19.30 16.32 8.21
N ILE A 647 18.01 16.31 8.52
CA ILE A 647 17.43 15.48 9.59
C ILE A 647 17.69 14.00 9.32
N GLY A 648 17.39 13.54 8.10
CA GLY A 648 17.63 12.16 7.66
C GLY A 648 19.10 11.77 7.76
N GLY A 649 20.00 12.60 7.24
CA GLY A 649 21.45 12.38 7.30
C GLY A 649 21.97 12.29 8.73
N CYS A 650 21.52 13.18 9.63
CA CYS A 650 21.94 13.15 11.03
C CYS A 650 21.45 11.90 11.78
N PHE A 651 20.21 11.45 11.55
CA PHE A 651 19.71 10.21 12.15
C PHE A 651 20.42 8.97 11.58
N ALA A 652 20.70 8.94 10.27
CA ALA A 652 21.49 7.88 9.66
C ALA A 652 22.92 7.81 10.23
N ALA A 653 23.59 8.96 10.37
CA ALA A 653 24.90 9.04 11.00
C ALA A 653 24.87 8.57 12.46
N LYS A 654 23.84 8.94 13.22
CA LYS A 654 23.64 8.48 14.60
C LYS A 654 23.46 6.96 14.67
N ASP A 655 22.67 6.38 13.77
CA ASP A 655 22.48 4.93 13.69
C ASP A 655 23.77 4.19 13.32
N ALA A 656 24.62 4.82 12.50
CA ALA A 656 25.95 4.32 12.17
C ALA A 656 26.99 4.50 13.31
N GLY A 657 26.61 5.09 14.45
CA GLY A 657 27.44 5.22 15.63
C GLY A 657 28.14 6.58 15.78
N ALA A 658 27.81 7.58 14.96
CA ALA A 658 28.35 8.93 15.13
C ALA A 658 27.95 9.53 16.49
N THR A 659 28.86 10.32 17.07
CA THR A 659 28.64 10.96 18.38
C THR A 659 27.87 12.27 18.22
N PHE A 660 26.92 12.53 19.12
CA PHE A 660 26.08 13.73 19.14
C PHE A 660 26.13 14.37 20.53
N ALA A 661 26.48 15.65 20.59
CA ALA A 661 26.47 16.46 21.79
C ALA A 661 25.10 17.13 22.01
N ASP A 662 24.87 17.70 23.20
CA ASP A 662 23.61 18.40 23.51
C ASP A 662 23.34 19.58 22.56
N TYR A 663 24.40 20.22 22.07
CA TYR A 663 24.31 21.24 21.02
C TYR A 663 23.69 20.69 19.73
N ASP A 664 24.09 19.48 19.28
CA ASP A 664 23.55 18.87 18.06
C ASP A 664 22.04 18.63 18.19
N TYR A 665 21.60 18.10 19.33
CA TYR A 665 20.18 17.84 19.57
C TYR A 665 19.35 19.12 19.66
N ALA A 666 19.92 20.21 20.21
CA ALA A 666 19.26 21.50 20.26
C ALA A 666 19.06 22.10 18.87
N GLU A 667 20.05 21.99 17.98
CA GLU A 667 19.92 22.44 16.58
C GLU A 667 18.96 21.55 15.80
N LEU A 668 19.07 20.23 15.92
CA LEU A 668 18.13 19.30 15.28
C LEU A 668 16.69 19.55 15.70
N SER A 669 16.44 19.82 17.00
CA SER A 669 15.11 20.17 17.48
C SER A 669 14.51 21.37 16.72
N LYS A 670 15.29 22.45 16.56
CA LYS A 670 14.84 23.66 15.85
C LYS A 670 14.56 23.37 14.37
N ILE A 671 15.39 22.55 13.74
CA ILE A 671 15.26 22.21 12.32
C ILE A 671 14.02 21.34 12.09
N ILE A 672 13.79 20.34 12.96
CA ILE A 672 12.59 19.49 12.90
C ILE A 672 11.33 20.33 13.17
N GLU A 673 11.34 21.23 14.14
CA GLU A 673 10.19 22.11 14.40
C GLU A 673 9.89 23.03 13.21
N PHE A 674 10.93 23.58 12.57
CA PHE A 674 10.78 24.35 11.33
C PHE A 674 10.14 23.50 10.22
N GLU A 675 10.63 22.27 10.03
CA GLU A 675 10.11 21.36 9.02
C GLU A 675 8.63 21.03 9.27
N LEU A 676 8.28 20.64 10.50
CA LEU A 676 6.92 20.30 10.89
C LEU A 676 5.96 21.48 10.74
N ALA A 677 6.39 22.69 11.09
CA ALA A 677 5.59 23.90 10.89
C ALA A 677 5.35 24.18 9.40
N GLY A 678 6.36 23.99 8.55
CA GLY A 678 6.23 24.12 7.11
C GLY A 678 5.31 23.08 6.49
N ILE A 679 5.45 21.80 6.88
CA ILE A 679 4.56 20.73 6.45
C ILE A 679 3.13 21.02 6.91
N ALA A 680 2.92 21.50 8.14
CA ALA A 680 1.60 21.86 8.62
C ALA A 680 0.97 23.01 7.82
N ALA A 681 1.76 24.02 7.41
CA ALA A 681 1.29 25.11 6.56
C ALA A 681 0.92 24.65 5.13
N GLN A 682 1.73 23.76 4.56
CA GLN A 682 1.58 23.28 3.19
C GLN A 682 0.52 22.16 3.06
N ARG A 683 0.55 21.16 3.95
CA ARG A 683 -0.24 19.91 3.87
C ARG A 683 -1.19 19.70 5.06
N GLY A 684 -1.02 20.41 6.16
CA GLY A 684 -1.78 20.24 7.40
C GLY A 684 -1.12 19.26 8.38
N SER A 685 -1.35 19.49 9.68
CA SER A 685 -0.77 18.72 10.80
C SER A 685 -1.32 17.30 10.98
N ASN A 686 -2.35 16.95 10.22
CA ASN A 686 -2.97 15.62 10.21
C ASN A 686 -2.65 14.84 8.92
N SER A 687 -1.75 15.39 8.09
CA SER A 687 -1.26 14.71 6.90
C SER A 687 -0.31 13.58 7.29
N LEU A 688 -0.28 12.52 6.50
CA LEU A 688 0.64 11.41 6.72
C LEU A 688 2.10 11.88 6.71
N LEU A 689 2.43 12.90 5.91
CA LEU A 689 3.76 13.52 5.86
C LEU A 689 4.14 14.21 7.17
N TYR A 690 3.19 14.90 7.82
CA TYR A 690 3.45 15.49 9.13
C TYR A 690 3.71 14.40 10.18
N ILE A 691 2.89 13.35 10.19
CA ILE A 691 2.98 12.26 11.17
C ILE A 691 4.29 11.49 10.99
N SER A 692 4.69 11.19 9.75
CA SER A 692 5.94 10.50 9.45
C SER A 692 7.17 11.32 9.84
N ASN A 693 7.15 12.65 9.66
CA ASN A 693 8.31 13.48 10.03
C ASN A 693 8.33 13.78 11.53
N ALA A 694 7.17 13.79 12.20
CA ALA A 694 7.09 14.01 13.64
C ALA A 694 7.77 12.91 14.46
N THR A 695 8.01 11.73 13.86
CA THR A 695 8.72 10.63 14.51
C THR A 695 10.13 11.01 14.97
N TYR A 696 10.83 11.88 14.22
CA TYR A 696 12.16 12.37 14.61
C TYR A 696 12.10 13.18 15.90
N LEU A 697 11.11 14.09 16.02
CA LEU A 697 10.94 14.88 17.25
C LEU A 697 10.55 13.99 18.44
N LEU A 698 9.65 13.02 18.21
CA LEU A 698 9.23 12.07 19.24
C LEU A 698 10.42 11.24 19.77
N ASP A 699 11.37 10.85 18.91
CA ASP A 699 12.60 10.19 19.35
C ASP A 699 13.51 11.13 20.18
N LEU A 700 13.63 12.41 19.80
CA LEU A 700 14.35 13.39 20.62
C LEU A 700 13.72 13.58 22.00
N ILE A 701 12.39 13.59 22.07
CA ILE A 701 11.65 13.68 23.34
C ILE A 701 11.89 12.41 24.17
N ALA A 702 11.78 11.22 23.56
CA ALA A 702 12.02 9.95 24.23
C ALA A 702 13.45 9.84 24.79
N TRP A 703 14.45 10.45 24.14
CA TRP A 703 15.82 10.55 24.64
C TRP A 703 16.02 11.62 25.72
N GLY A 704 14.99 12.41 26.05
CA GLY A 704 15.10 13.55 26.97
C GLY A 704 15.90 14.71 26.40
N LYS A 705 16.04 14.79 25.07
CA LYS A 705 16.83 15.81 24.36
C LYS A 705 15.99 16.97 23.81
N HIS A 706 14.66 16.86 23.87
CA HIS A 706 13.73 17.92 23.52
C HIS A 706 12.60 18.02 24.56
N LYS A 707 12.18 19.25 24.88
CA LYS A 707 11.03 19.53 25.74
C LYS A 707 9.91 20.12 24.90
N ALA A 708 8.91 19.30 24.58
CA ALA A 708 7.75 19.75 23.83
C ALA A 708 6.90 20.71 24.67
N ASN A 709 6.25 21.66 24.00
CA ASN A 709 5.32 22.55 24.67
C ASN A 709 3.97 21.86 24.97
N ALA A 710 3.21 22.42 25.93
CA ALA A 710 1.97 21.81 26.43
C ALA A 710 0.87 21.57 25.37
N LYS A 711 0.94 22.23 24.21
CA LYS A 711 -0.05 22.06 23.12
C LYS A 711 0.42 21.10 22.03
N GLN A 712 1.73 20.91 21.87
CA GLN A 712 2.33 20.14 20.77
C GLN A 712 2.12 18.64 20.93
N LEU A 713 2.33 18.09 22.13
CA LEU A 713 2.18 16.65 22.40
C LEU A 713 0.74 16.15 22.22
N PRO A 714 -0.30 16.79 22.80
CA PRO A 714 -1.68 16.37 22.57
C PRO A 714 -2.10 16.43 21.09
N ALA A 715 -1.62 17.44 20.35
CA ALA A 715 -1.88 17.56 18.93
C ALA A 715 -1.24 16.42 18.11
N MET A 716 0.03 16.10 18.37
CA MET A 716 0.71 14.96 17.76
C MET A 716 0.02 13.65 18.11
N ARG A 717 -0.32 13.44 19.38
CA ARG A 717 -1.05 12.25 19.85
C ARG A 717 -2.38 12.06 19.13
N SER A 718 -3.14 13.14 18.95
CA SER A 718 -4.43 13.13 18.25
C SER A 718 -4.29 12.79 16.77
N SER A 719 -3.19 13.20 16.12
CA SER A 719 -2.93 12.91 14.72
C SER A 719 -2.77 11.41 14.42
N PHE A 720 -2.42 10.58 15.41
CA PHE A 720 -2.28 9.13 15.21
C PHE A 720 -3.60 8.44 14.86
N ALA A 721 -4.75 9.10 15.08
CA ALA A 721 -6.05 8.63 14.62
C ALA A 721 -6.14 8.45 13.09
N PHE A 722 -5.24 9.11 12.34
CA PHE A 722 -5.17 9.06 10.87
C PHE A 722 -4.19 8.02 10.31
N LEU A 723 -3.51 7.26 11.18
CA LEU A 723 -2.67 6.14 10.79
C LEU A 723 -3.50 4.87 10.57
N ALA A 724 -3.02 4.00 9.67
CA ALA A 724 -3.51 2.63 9.53
C ALA A 724 -3.44 1.89 10.88
N LYS A 725 -4.35 0.94 11.11
CA LYS A 725 -4.46 0.24 12.40
C LYS A 725 -3.13 -0.43 12.79
N GLU A 726 -2.48 -1.08 11.83
CA GLU A 726 -1.21 -1.79 12.03
C GLU A 726 -0.08 -0.88 12.52
N THR A 727 -0.04 0.38 12.08
CA THR A 727 0.99 1.35 12.49
C THR A 727 0.57 2.16 13.72
N ARG A 728 -0.73 2.45 13.84
CA ARG A 728 -1.29 3.26 14.93
C ARG A 728 -0.99 2.64 16.29
N GLU A 729 -1.11 1.32 16.43
CA GLU A 729 -0.80 0.61 17.67
C GLU A 729 0.65 0.83 18.11
N ILE A 730 1.61 0.74 17.17
CA ILE A 730 3.03 0.95 17.44
C ILE A 730 3.29 2.38 17.91
N PHE A 731 2.69 3.38 17.25
CA PHE A 731 2.85 4.79 17.61
C PHE A 731 2.22 5.11 18.98
N VAL A 732 1.04 4.54 19.26
CA VAL A 732 0.39 4.63 20.58
C VAL A 732 1.29 4.04 21.66
N ASN A 733 1.76 2.82 21.45
CA ASN A 733 2.60 2.10 22.42
C ASN A 733 3.88 2.87 22.69
N TYR A 734 4.57 3.36 21.65
CA TYR A 734 5.78 4.17 21.80
C TYR A 734 5.55 5.45 22.60
N TYR A 735 4.44 6.15 22.32
CA TYR A 735 4.08 7.37 23.05
C TYR A 735 3.85 7.08 24.54
N ASN A 736 3.09 6.04 24.85
CA ASN A 736 2.82 5.64 26.22
C ASN A 736 4.09 5.15 26.94
N ASP A 737 4.94 4.42 26.22
CA ASP A 737 6.16 3.83 26.79
C ASP A 737 7.23 4.87 27.09
N PHE A 738 7.35 5.97 26.32
CA PHE A 738 8.51 6.87 26.41
C PHE A 738 8.20 8.37 26.48
N ILE A 739 6.96 8.80 26.25
CA ILE A 739 6.59 10.23 26.14
C ILE A 739 5.64 10.65 27.27
N GLU A 740 4.63 9.85 27.59
CA GLU A 740 3.60 10.16 28.60
C GLU A 740 3.99 9.76 30.04
N GLN A 741 5.28 9.49 30.30
CA GLN A 741 5.75 8.98 31.60
C GLN A 741 5.62 9.96 32.76
#